data_AF-A0A916Z1I4-F1
#
_entry.id   AF-A0A916Z1I4-F1
#
_cell.length_a   1.000
_cell.length_b   1.000
_cell.length_c   1.000
_cell.angle_alpha   90.00
_cell.angle_beta   90.00
_cell.angle_gamma   90.00
#
_symmetry.space_group_name_H-M   'P 1'
#
loop_
_entity.id
_entity.type
_entity.pdbx_description
1 polymer ?
#
loop_
_entity_poly.entity_id
_entity_poly.type
_entity_poly.pdbx_seq_one_letter_code
_entity_poly.pdbx_strand_id
1 'polypeptide(L)'
;MKTTPIRSILLASALALPFTAGIAQAQTTLSAPVATPIEQTVPDAVDTPYPGGTIGIHVDATDLAHRVFRTEQTIPVAAGTSELTLLYPEWLPGHHGPDGTIDALNGLEFYADGKLIPWRRDNVEVYAFHLAFPAGTKEITAKMVYTSPVTGSEGRIVMTDELMNLQFNQMTLYPAGHYVRQIKLKPSVTMPTGWATATALDGQTQSGDTVSWDETSYQVLVDSPIMAGKYHKSWEIGENETFEAFAHDPEELEMKPGELDAMKAMMTEAGLLFGSRPFDHYEFLVAISDELGGIGLEHHRSTEISLRPGTLTSWEDGKYPDKFGFSVDVLPHELVHSWNGKYRRPALTWTPDYREPMRNDLLWVYEGMTQYWDLPLAARSGINTKELTLGEIASSAGNYDNEPGRSWRALIDTTYDPITANRKAKPFTTFSRSEEYYNEGSLIWLEADMMIRTQTKGKKSLEDFAKLFYGATDGDYGEKTYTFDQLVADLNSVYPYDWAQFLRDRVYTANAPAPLNGIELGGYKLVYKDEPNPFRKGIEEQYKYLYLRYSLGMSVTSEGKVTGVVWDGIAFNNDIVSGQTIEAVNGKEYSADVMKEAITAAKDGAPIELLIKRDDDYRTVSIDYTGGLRYPWLEKTAKGEGYLDKLLAPKRK
;
A
#
# COMPACT_ATOMS: atom_id res chain seq x y z
N MET A 1 89.57 -36.72 -69.25
CA MET A 1 89.47 -37.04 -70.69
C MET A 1 88.52 -36.01 -71.31
N LYS A 2 89.04 -35.14 -72.20
CA LYS A 2 88.35 -34.32 -73.22
C LYS A 2 87.22 -33.38 -72.75
N THR A 3 87.48 -32.06 -72.60
CA THR A 3 87.17 -30.96 -73.56
C THR A 3 85.67 -30.86 -73.88
N THR A 4 84.95 -29.73 -73.81
CA THR A 4 85.16 -28.44 -74.50
C THR A 4 84.08 -27.42 -73.99
N PRO A 5 84.21 -26.09 -74.22
CA PRO A 5 83.74 -25.03 -73.30
C PRO A 5 82.48 -24.26 -73.77
N ILE A 6 81.75 -23.62 -72.86
CA ILE A 6 80.74 -22.59 -73.17
C ILE A 6 80.83 -21.43 -72.16
N ARG A 7 80.63 -20.21 -72.69
CA ARG A 7 80.90 -18.88 -72.15
C ARG A 7 80.21 -18.52 -70.83
N SER A 8 80.98 -17.82 -70.00
CA SER A 8 80.69 -16.75 -69.04
C SER A 8 79.22 -16.37 -68.77
N ILE A 9 78.79 -16.59 -67.53
CA ILE A 9 77.67 -15.86 -66.90
C ILE A 9 78.23 -15.25 -65.60
N LEU A 10 78.30 -13.92 -65.55
CA LEU A 10 78.77 -13.16 -64.40
C LEU A 10 77.57 -12.82 -63.51
N LEU A 11 77.69 -13.20 -62.24
CA LEU A 11 76.76 -12.94 -61.13
C LEU A 11 76.51 -11.43 -60.94
N ALA A 12 75.23 -11.07 -60.82
CA ALA A 12 74.79 -9.87 -60.10
C ALA A 12 73.66 -10.27 -59.14
N SER A 13 73.96 -10.28 -57.85
CA SER A 13 73.04 -10.60 -56.76
C SER A 13 72.14 -9.39 -56.48
N ALA A 14 70.90 -9.41 -56.95
CA ALA A 14 69.89 -8.41 -56.61
C ALA A 14 69.08 -8.89 -55.40
N LEU A 15 69.11 -8.10 -54.31
CA LEU A 15 68.24 -8.28 -53.14
C LEU A 15 66.77 -8.17 -53.56
N ALA A 16 66.02 -9.25 -53.44
CA ALA A 16 64.57 -9.23 -53.50
C ALA A 16 64.00 -8.90 -52.10
N LEU A 17 63.58 -7.65 -51.91
CA LEU A 17 62.77 -7.24 -50.76
C LEU A 17 61.33 -7.73 -50.97
N PRO A 18 60.75 -8.52 -50.04
CA PRO A 18 59.33 -8.83 -50.09
C PRO A 18 58.55 -7.57 -49.69
N PHE A 19 57.83 -6.98 -50.63
CA PHE A 19 56.76 -6.02 -50.33
C PHE A 19 55.61 -6.80 -49.67
N THR A 20 55.67 -6.97 -48.35
CA THR A 20 54.47 -7.25 -47.57
C THR A 20 53.65 -5.97 -47.55
N ALA A 21 52.63 -5.89 -48.41
CA ALA A 21 51.56 -4.92 -48.26
C ALA A 21 50.85 -5.21 -46.93
N GLY A 22 51.32 -4.58 -45.86
CA GLY A 22 50.62 -4.57 -44.59
C GLY A 22 49.30 -3.86 -44.81
N ILE A 23 48.21 -4.62 -44.91
CA ILE A 23 46.87 -4.08 -44.74
C ILE A 23 46.84 -3.63 -43.28
N ALA A 24 47.15 -2.36 -43.02
CA ALA A 24 46.83 -1.74 -41.75
C ALA A 24 45.31 -1.76 -41.64
N GLN A 25 44.76 -2.76 -40.95
CA GLN A 25 43.40 -2.67 -40.42
C GLN A 25 43.44 -1.46 -39.49
N ALA A 26 42.95 -0.32 -39.97
CA ALA A 26 42.63 0.80 -39.12
C ALA A 26 41.68 0.25 -38.06
N GLN A 27 42.19 0.05 -36.83
CA GLN A 27 41.33 -0.23 -35.69
C GLN A 27 40.40 0.98 -35.61
N THR A 28 39.13 0.78 -35.97
CA THR A 28 38.10 1.78 -35.80
C THR A 28 38.04 2.08 -34.32
N THR A 29 38.58 3.23 -33.92
CA THR A 29 38.42 3.74 -32.56
C THR A 29 36.96 4.08 -32.39
N LEU A 30 36.25 3.28 -31.60
CA LEU A 30 34.87 3.56 -31.24
C LEU A 30 34.84 4.86 -30.44
N SER A 31 33.85 5.72 -30.70
CA SER A 31 33.56 6.87 -29.86
C SER A 31 33.24 6.40 -28.43
N ALA A 32 33.92 6.97 -27.44
CA ALA A 32 33.71 6.69 -26.02
C ALA A 32 33.27 7.99 -25.31
N PRO A 33 31.98 8.38 -25.39
CA PRO A 33 31.50 9.56 -24.70
C PRO A 33 31.63 9.38 -23.18
N VAL A 34 31.87 10.49 -22.48
CA VAL A 34 31.86 10.56 -21.01
C VAL A 34 30.53 11.15 -20.54
N ALA A 35 30.06 10.75 -19.36
CA ALA A 35 28.83 11.26 -18.79
C ALA A 35 28.93 12.77 -18.51
N THR A 36 27.90 13.51 -18.88
CA THR A 36 27.72 14.89 -18.39
C THR A 36 27.39 14.82 -16.89
N PRO A 37 28.08 15.57 -16.02
CA PRO A 37 27.75 15.61 -14.59
C PRO A 37 26.30 16.04 -14.36
N ILE A 38 25.66 15.43 -13.36
CA ILE A 38 24.35 15.84 -12.85
C ILE A 38 24.56 17.02 -11.90
N GLU A 39 23.97 18.17 -12.19
CA GLU A 39 23.94 19.31 -11.29
C GLU A 39 22.75 19.19 -10.34
N GLN A 40 23.01 19.31 -9.04
CA GLN A 40 21.97 19.30 -8.01
C GLN A 40 21.52 20.75 -7.77
N THR A 41 20.37 21.11 -8.30
CA THR A 41 19.85 22.50 -8.31
C THR A 41 18.77 22.77 -7.28
N VAL A 42 18.24 21.73 -6.62
CA VAL A 42 17.25 21.86 -5.56
C VAL A 42 17.94 21.73 -4.20
N PRO A 43 17.76 22.70 -3.29
CA PRO A 43 18.38 22.65 -1.97
C PRO A 43 17.76 21.57 -1.09
N ASP A 44 18.60 20.90 -0.31
CA ASP A 44 18.14 19.99 0.74
C ASP A 44 17.31 20.73 1.79
N ALA A 45 16.26 20.06 2.26
CA ALA A 45 15.41 20.59 3.30
C ALA A 45 16.20 20.78 4.61
N VAL A 46 16.01 21.93 5.23
CA VAL A 46 16.51 22.21 6.59
C VAL A 46 15.37 22.64 7.50
N ASP A 47 15.49 22.38 8.80
CA ASP A 47 14.47 22.68 9.79
C ASP A 47 14.43 24.18 10.13
N THR A 48 14.06 24.99 9.15
CA THR A 48 13.95 26.45 9.27
C THR A 48 12.60 26.91 8.70
N PRO A 49 11.91 27.86 9.36
CA PRO A 49 10.69 28.46 8.84
C PRO A 49 10.87 29.00 7.43
N TYR A 50 9.89 28.73 6.55
CA TYR A 50 9.82 29.41 5.26
C TYR A 50 9.73 30.93 5.49
N PRO A 51 10.67 31.75 4.99
CA PRO A 51 10.77 33.16 5.37
C PRO A 51 9.72 34.05 4.70
N GLY A 52 8.99 33.55 3.71
CA GLY A 52 7.97 34.33 3.01
C GLY A 52 6.72 34.58 3.86
N GLY A 53 6.41 33.70 4.81
CA GLY A 53 5.18 33.75 5.62
C GLY A 53 4.19 32.67 5.20
N THR A 54 2.91 32.89 5.51
CA THR A 54 1.85 31.89 5.28
C THR A 54 1.37 31.88 3.83
N ILE A 55 1.35 30.70 3.23
CA ILE A 55 0.85 30.46 1.86
C ILE A 55 -0.68 30.34 1.90
N GLY A 56 -1.39 31.13 1.09
CA GLY A 56 -2.82 30.93 0.86
C GLY A 56 -3.04 29.81 -0.15
N ILE A 57 -4.01 28.93 0.07
CA ILE A 57 -4.46 27.97 -0.94
C ILE A 57 -5.99 28.01 -1.05
N HIS A 58 -6.46 28.16 -2.28
CA HIS A 58 -7.87 28.07 -2.63
C HIS A 58 -8.07 27.01 -3.71
N VAL A 59 -8.87 25.98 -3.42
CA VAL A 59 -9.24 24.95 -4.40
C VAL A 59 -10.70 25.15 -4.80
N ASP A 60 -10.99 25.29 -6.08
CA ASP A 60 -12.33 25.18 -6.63
C ASP A 60 -12.59 23.72 -7.04
N ALA A 61 -13.53 23.07 -6.35
CA ALA A 61 -13.91 21.69 -6.55
C ALA A 61 -15.33 21.54 -7.17
N THR A 62 -15.83 22.58 -7.84
CA THR A 62 -17.21 22.61 -8.34
C THR A 62 -17.42 21.95 -9.72
N ASP A 63 -16.34 21.64 -10.45
CA ASP A 63 -16.40 21.08 -11.80
C ASP A 63 -16.50 19.55 -11.82
N LEU A 64 -17.65 19.06 -11.34
CA LEU A 64 -17.95 17.63 -11.22
C LEU A 64 -17.98 16.92 -12.57
N ALA A 65 -18.58 17.58 -13.58
CA ALA A 65 -18.79 16.99 -14.91
C ALA A 65 -17.48 16.63 -15.62
N HIS A 66 -16.42 17.40 -15.40
CA HIS A 66 -15.09 17.11 -15.94
C HIS A 66 -14.15 16.47 -14.91
N ARG A 67 -14.58 16.35 -13.65
CA ARG A 67 -13.79 15.83 -12.52
C ARG A 67 -12.49 16.61 -12.30
N VAL A 68 -12.60 17.93 -12.25
CA VAL A 68 -11.43 18.82 -12.19
C VAL A 68 -11.42 19.65 -10.91
N PHE A 69 -10.24 19.72 -10.29
CA PHE A 69 -9.95 20.69 -9.23
C PHE A 69 -9.08 21.80 -9.80
N ARG A 70 -9.39 23.06 -9.47
CA ARG A 70 -8.57 24.22 -9.86
C ARG A 70 -8.02 24.88 -8.61
N THR A 71 -6.71 24.93 -8.48
CA THR A 71 -6.06 25.56 -7.35
C THR A 71 -5.44 26.90 -7.73
N GLU A 72 -5.68 27.91 -6.90
CA GLU A 72 -4.88 29.12 -6.83
C GLU A 72 -4.13 29.14 -5.49
N GLN A 73 -2.79 29.20 -5.54
CA GLN A 73 -1.94 29.36 -4.37
C GLN A 73 -1.28 30.73 -4.38
N THR A 74 -1.35 31.41 -3.25
CA THR A 74 -0.73 32.70 -3.01
C THR A 74 0.49 32.50 -2.11
N ILE A 75 1.69 32.72 -2.64
CA ILE A 75 2.97 32.42 -1.98
C ILE A 75 3.70 33.74 -1.72
N PRO A 76 3.64 34.27 -0.49
CA PRO A 76 4.41 35.45 -0.12
C PRO A 76 5.91 35.20 -0.27
N VAL A 77 6.65 36.22 -0.70
CA VAL A 77 8.09 36.13 -0.98
C VAL A 77 8.87 37.01 -0.01
N ALA A 78 9.92 36.44 0.60
CA ALA A 78 10.79 37.18 1.50
C ALA A 78 11.56 38.28 0.76
N ALA A 79 11.76 39.43 1.43
CA ALA A 79 12.47 40.56 0.84
C ALA A 79 13.89 40.16 0.40
N GLY A 80 14.27 40.54 -0.82
CA GLY A 80 15.59 40.22 -1.40
C GLY A 80 15.64 38.90 -2.17
N THR A 81 14.56 38.11 -2.15
CA THR A 81 14.44 36.91 -2.99
C THR A 81 14.11 37.33 -4.42
N SER A 82 14.76 36.69 -5.41
CA SER A 82 14.48 36.87 -6.84
C SER A 82 14.31 35.54 -7.58
N GLU A 83 14.49 34.43 -6.87
CA GLU A 83 14.32 33.07 -7.39
C GLU A 83 13.64 32.22 -6.32
N LEU A 84 12.80 31.29 -6.75
CA LEU A 84 12.11 30.34 -5.87
C LEU A 84 12.03 28.99 -6.56
N THR A 85 12.32 27.92 -5.83
CA THR A 85 12.04 26.56 -6.30
C THR A 85 10.82 26.03 -5.54
N LEU A 86 9.81 25.58 -6.28
CA LEU A 86 8.61 24.96 -5.74
C LEU A 86 8.61 23.47 -6.09
N LEU A 87 8.19 22.65 -5.14
CA LEU A 87 8.09 21.21 -5.25
C LEU A 87 6.62 20.79 -5.29
N TYR A 88 6.31 19.83 -6.15
CA TYR A 88 5.12 19.01 -6.05
C TYR A 88 5.46 17.74 -5.25
N PRO A 89 4.61 17.24 -4.35
CA PRO A 89 4.89 16.01 -3.62
C PRO A 89 5.13 14.82 -4.57
N GLU A 90 6.28 14.15 -4.42
CA GLU A 90 6.58 12.93 -5.18
C GLU A 90 5.87 11.71 -4.58
N TRP A 91 5.43 11.82 -3.33
CA TRP A 91 4.75 10.76 -2.58
C TRP A 91 3.98 11.35 -1.38
N LEU A 92 3.17 10.51 -0.72
CA LEU A 92 2.45 10.82 0.53
C LEU A 92 2.81 9.80 1.63
N PRO A 93 3.04 10.20 2.91
CA PRO A 93 3.27 9.25 3.98
C PRO A 93 2.11 8.24 4.11
N GLY A 94 2.43 6.95 3.94
CA GLY A 94 1.48 5.82 3.88
C GLY A 94 1.43 5.15 2.50
N HIS A 95 1.85 5.84 1.44
CA HIS A 95 1.96 5.24 0.11
C HIS A 95 3.23 4.41 -0.08
N HIS A 96 4.27 4.66 0.71
CA HIS A 96 5.54 3.90 0.74
C HIS A 96 6.36 3.90 -0.55
N GLY A 97 6.06 4.78 -1.50
CA GLY A 97 6.80 4.91 -2.76
C GLY A 97 6.45 6.18 -3.54
N PRO A 98 7.22 6.50 -4.59
CA PRO A 98 7.06 7.71 -5.41
C PRO A 98 5.87 7.58 -6.36
N ASP A 99 4.67 7.79 -5.84
CA ASP A 99 3.40 7.64 -6.57
C ASP A 99 2.62 8.94 -6.78
N GLY A 100 3.25 10.10 -6.50
CA GLY A 100 2.70 11.42 -6.75
C GLY A 100 2.31 11.60 -8.21
N THR A 101 1.06 11.99 -8.46
CA THR A 101 0.41 12.03 -9.77
C THR A 101 0.71 13.33 -10.54
N ILE A 102 2.00 13.62 -10.75
CA ILE A 102 2.42 14.83 -11.50
C ILE A 102 1.93 14.84 -12.96
N ASP A 103 1.57 13.69 -13.50
CA ASP A 103 0.93 13.53 -14.81
C ASP A 103 -0.51 14.07 -14.85
N ALA A 104 -1.18 14.14 -13.70
CA ALA A 104 -2.50 14.77 -13.55
C ALA A 104 -2.43 16.27 -13.22
N LEU A 105 -1.24 16.81 -12.94
CA LEU A 105 -1.01 18.24 -12.72
C LEU A 105 -0.87 18.99 -14.05
N ASN A 106 -1.84 19.83 -14.36
CA ASN A 106 -1.97 20.53 -15.64
C ASN A 106 -2.17 22.04 -15.45
N GLY A 107 -2.03 22.81 -16.53
CA GLY A 107 -2.32 24.25 -16.53
C GLY A 107 -1.45 25.07 -15.58
N LEU A 108 -0.22 24.62 -15.31
CA LEU A 108 0.68 25.26 -14.34
C LEU A 108 1.17 26.64 -14.85
N GLU A 109 0.70 27.70 -14.20
CA GLU A 109 1.06 29.09 -14.47
C GLU A 109 1.53 29.79 -13.20
N PHE A 110 2.51 30.68 -13.31
CA PHE A 110 3.01 31.48 -12.19
C PHE A 110 2.97 32.97 -12.51
N TYR A 111 2.59 33.78 -11.53
CA TYR A 111 2.51 35.23 -11.64
C TYR A 111 3.29 35.89 -10.51
N ALA A 112 4.22 36.80 -10.82
CA ALA A 112 4.87 37.67 -9.85
C ALA A 112 4.13 39.00 -9.79
N ASP A 113 3.52 39.31 -8.64
CA ASP A 113 2.67 40.50 -8.43
C ASP A 113 1.66 40.72 -9.58
N GLY A 114 1.00 39.64 -10.01
CA GLY A 114 0.00 39.63 -11.08
C GLY A 114 0.54 39.62 -12.52
N LYS A 115 1.87 39.58 -12.72
CA LYS A 115 2.49 39.45 -14.06
C LYS A 115 2.96 38.02 -14.29
N LEU A 116 2.53 37.43 -15.40
CA LEU A 116 2.95 36.09 -15.79
C LEU A 116 4.49 36.00 -15.89
N ILE A 117 5.07 35.00 -15.24
CA ILE A 117 6.50 34.69 -15.29
C ILE A 117 6.73 33.30 -15.88
N PRO A 118 7.84 33.09 -16.60
CA PRO A 118 8.20 31.76 -17.05
C PRO A 118 8.67 30.90 -15.86
N TRP A 119 8.51 29.59 -16.01
CA TRP A 119 9.06 28.60 -15.10
C TRP A 119 9.83 27.53 -15.87
N ARG A 120 10.73 26.83 -15.19
CA ARG A 120 11.50 25.72 -15.75
C ARG A 120 11.42 24.52 -14.82
N ARG A 121 11.06 23.36 -15.36
CA ARG A 121 11.18 22.09 -14.63
C ARG A 121 12.64 21.76 -14.38
N ASP A 122 12.97 21.28 -13.19
CA ASP A 122 14.27 20.67 -12.94
C ASP A 122 14.42 19.40 -13.82
N ASN A 123 15.60 19.20 -14.39
CA ASN A 123 15.86 18.11 -15.34
C ASN A 123 16.37 16.83 -14.67
N VAL A 124 16.52 16.85 -13.35
CA VAL A 124 16.93 15.73 -12.50
C VAL A 124 15.79 15.41 -11.55
N GLU A 125 15.33 16.41 -10.80
CA GLU A 125 14.24 16.30 -9.84
C GLU A 125 12.94 16.81 -10.47
N VAL A 126 12.32 16.00 -11.34
CA VAL A 126 11.24 16.45 -12.24
C VAL A 126 9.95 16.97 -11.57
N TYR A 127 9.85 16.83 -10.24
CA TYR A 127 8.80 17.39 -9.39
C TYR A 127 9.10 18.83 -8.92
N ALA A 128 10.28 19.36 -9.23
CA ALA A 128 10.70 20.72 -8.91
C ALA A 128 10.51 21.69 -10.08
N PHE A 129 10.06 22.90 -9.74
CA PHE A 129 9.83 24.01 -10.67
C PHE A 129 10.62 25.23 -10.22
N HIS A 130 11.55 25.68 -11.04
CA HIS A 130 12.34 26.88 -10.80
C HIS A 130 11.66 28.12 -11.38
N LEU A 131 11.53 29.14 -10.54
CA LEU A 131 10.96 30.44 -10.84
C LEU A 131 12.04 31.51 -10.69
N ALA A 132 12.13 32.41 -11.67
CA ALA A 132 12.93 33.63 -11.57
C ALA A 132 12.02 34.83 -11.80
N PHE A 133 12.14 35.85 -10.94
CA PHE A 133 11.25 37.01 -10.95
C PHE A 133 11.98 38.29 -10.53
N PRO A 134 11.42 39.49 -10.82
CA PRO A 134 12.07 40.75 -10.51
C PRO A 134 12.36 40.93 -9.01
N ALA A 135 13.50 41.54 -8.69
CA ALA A 135 13.80 41.90 -7.32
C ALA A 135 12.72 42.84 -6.73
N GLY A 136 12.30 42.57 -5.51
CA GLY A 136 11.26 43.33 -4.82
C GLY A 136 9.84 42.79 -5.02
N THR A 137 9.67 41.70 -5.79
CA THR A 137 8.41 40.95 -5.83
C THR A 137 7.95 40.58 -4.43
N LYS A 138 6.65 40.77 -4.17
CA LYS A 138 6.04 40.52 -2.86
C LYS A 138 5.38 39.14 -2.80
N GLU A 139 4.89 38.68 -3.93
CA GLU A 139 4.02 37.51 -3.99
C GLU A 139 4.17 36.78 -5.32
N ILE A 140 4.17 35.45 -5.25
CA ILE A 140 3.96 34.56 -6.38
C ILE A 140 2.56 33.97 -6.28
N THR A 141 1.75 34.09 -7.33
CA THR A 141 0.51 33.34 -7.49
C THR A 141 0.78 32.13 -8.39
N ALA A 142 0.54 30.93 -7.90
CA ALA A 142 0.56 29.70 -8.71
C ALA A 142 -0.89 29.30 -9.05
N LYS A 143 -1.15 29.01 -10.32
CA LYS A 143 -2.42 28.43 -10.77
C LYS A 143 -2.16 27.05 -11.33
N MET A 144 -2.99 26.09 -10.95
CA MET A 144 -2.86 24.71 -11.41
C MET A 144 -4.22 24.03 -11.49
N VAL A 145 -4.28 22.99 -12.31
CA VAL A 145 -5.47 22.20 -12.57
C VAL A 145 -5.11 20.74 -12.33
N TYR A 146 -5.78 20.11 -11.38
CA TYR A 146 -5.69 18.66 -11.20
C TYR A 146 -6.83 17.99 -11.95
N THR A 147 -6.49 17.10 -12.87
CA THR A 147 -7.47 16.32 -13.64
C THR A 147 -7.63 14.95 -13.00
N SER A 148 -8.69 14.75 -12.21
CA SER A 148 -8.98 13.42 -11.67
C SER A 148 -9.24 12.44 -12.82
N PRO A 149 -8.75 11.19 -12.71
CA PRO A 149 -9.17 10.11 -13.59
C PRO A 149 -10.70 10.04 -13.74
N VAL A 150 -11.16 9.88 -14.98
CA VAL A 150 -12.57 9.67 -15.31
C VAL A 150 -12.90 8.18 -15.45
N THR A 151 -11.88 7.36 -15.75
CA THR A 151 -11.96 5.90 -15.78
C THR A 151 -10.90 5.25 -14.90
N GLY A 152 -11.16 4.04 -14.40
CA GLY A 152 -10.19 3.31 -13.57
C GLY A 152 -8.88 2.94 -14.29
N SER A 153 -8.84 2.94 -15.63
CA SER A 153 -7.61 2.72 -16.39
C SER A 153 -6.66 3.93 -16.41
N GLU A 154 -7.17 5.12 -16.09
CA GLU A 154 -6.38 6.35 -16.00
C GLU A 154 -5.79 6.56 -14.61
N GLY A 155 -6.30 5.84 -13.60
CA GLY A 155 -5.89 5.95 -12.22
C GLY A 155 -7.08 5.91 -11.27
N ARG A 156 -6.83 6.27 -10.01
CA ARG A 156 -7.87 6.34 -8.99
C ARG A 156 -8.82 7.52 -9.26
N ILE A 157 -10.11 7.24 -9.39
CA ILE A 157 -11.15 8.25 -9.50
C ILE A 157 -11.34 8.92 -8.12
N VAL A 158 -11.11 10.22 -8.01
CA VAL A 158 -11.23 10.95 -6.73
C VAL A 158 -12.39 11.95 -6.68
N MET A 159 -13.17 12.03 -7.75
CA MET A 159 -14.38 12.85 -7.85
C MET A 159 -15.45 12.14 -8.68
N THR A 160 -16.69 12.17 -8.23
CA THR A 160 -17.91 11.73 -8.94
C THR A 160 -18.94 12.87 -8.92
N ASP A 161 -20.15 12.62 -9.42
CA ASP A 161 -21.24 13.62 -9.42
C ASP A 161 -21.84 13.84 -8.01
N GLU A 162 -21.55 12.96 -7.04
CA GLU A 162 -22.10 12.99 -5.68
C GLU A 162 -21.04 12.97 -4.57
N LEU A 163 -19.81 12.51 -4.86
CA LEU A 163 -18.74 12.33 -3.89
C LEU A 163 -17.42 12.92 -4.39
N MET A 164 -16.57 13.36 -3.47
CA MET A 164 -15.17 13.63 -3.76
C MET A 164 -14.28 13.31 -2.57
N ASN A 165 -13.05 12.93 -2.90
CA ASN A 165 -11.98 12.76 -1.96
C ASN A 165 -10.81 13.65 -2.38
N LEU A 166 -10.70 14.82 -1.77
CA LEU A 166 -9.68 15.81 -2.09
C LEU A 166 -8.47 15.58 -1.19
N GLN A 167 -7.35 15.18 -1.79
CA GLN A 167 -6.07 15.01 -1.10
C GLN A 167 -5.18 16.21 -1.41
N PHE A 168 -4.79 16.98 -0.39
CA PHE A 168 -4.10 18.25 -0.61
C PHE A 168 -2.75 18.08 -1.31
N ASN A 169 -2.02 16.97 -1.09
CA ASN A 169 -0.76 16.68 -1.79
C ASN A 169 -0.89 16.72 -3.32
N GLN A 170 -2.07 16.43 -3.86
CA GLN A 170 -2.33 16.49 -5.30
C GLN A 170 -2.62 17.91 -5.81
N MET A 171 -2.94 18.83 -4.91
CA MET A 171 -3.50 20.15 -5.20
C MET A 171 -2.54 21.30 -4.89
N THR A 172 -1.33 21.02 -4.41
CA THR A 172 -0.49 22.03 -3.76
C THR A 172 1.00 21.88 -4.05
N LEU A 173 1.68 23.01 -4.21
CA LEU A 173 3.13 23.13 -4.27
C LEU A 173 3.67 23.68 -2.94
N TYR A 174 4.95 23.40 -2.64
CA TYR A 174 5.64 23.91 -1.46
C TYR A 174 7.07 24.39 -1.78
N PRO A 175 7.60 25.41 -1.07
CA PRO A 175 8.96 25.89 -1.28
C PRO A 175 10.01 24.86 -0.87
N ALA A 176 10.99 24.62 -1.74
CA ALA A 176 12.15 23.76 -1.46
C ALA A 176 13.05 24.35 -0.36
N GLY A 177 13.86 23.49 0.27
CA GLY A 177 14.85 23.89 1.27
C GLY A 177 14.34 24.02 2.70
N HIS A 178 13.08 23.66 2.96
CA HIS A 178 12.46 23.74 4.28
C HIS A 178 11.78 22.43 4.65
N TYR A 179 11.88 22.02 5.92
CA TYR A 179 11.07 20.91 6.41
C TYR A 179 9.58 21.26 6.26
N VAL A 180 8.75 20.31 5.84
CA VAL A 180 7.31 20.58 5.58
C VAL A 180 6.55 21.06 6.82
N ARG A 181 7.02 20.70 8.03
CA ARG A 181 6.50 21.20 9.31
C ARG A 181 6.71 22.71 9.53
N GLN A 182 7.67 23.29 8.81
CA GLN A 182 8.10 24.69 8.91
C GLN A 182 7.49 25.59 7.83
N ILE A 183 6.60 25.04 6.99
CA ILE A 183 5.89 25.77 5.93
C ILE A 183 4.44 25.93 6.39
N LYS A 184 3.94 27.17 6.46
CA LYS A 184 2.59 27.47 6.93
C LYS A 184 1.63 27.72 5.78
N LEU A 185 0.41 27.20 5.87
CA LEU A 185 -0.64 27.35 4.88
C LEU A 185 -1.98 27.71 5.51
N LYS A 186 -2.79 28.45 4.77
CA LYS A 186 -4.19 28.73 5.11
C LYS A 186 -5.10 28.22 3.98
N PRO A 187 -5.79 27.08 4.18
CA PRO A 187 -6.57 26.46 3.12
C PRO A 187 -8.04 26.91 3.07
N SER A 188 -8.57 26.89 1.86
CA SER A 188 -9.99 27.04 1.58
C SER A 188 -10.37 26.23 0.34
N VAL A 189 -11.61 25.75 0.30
CA VAL A 189 -12.15 24.98 -0.81
C VAL A 189 -13.56 25.50 -1.13
N THR A 190 -13.85 25.79 -2.40
CA THR A 190 -15.22 26.01 -2.86
C THR A 190 -15.83 24.67 -3.25
N MET A 191 -16.86 24.26 -2.50
CA MET A 191 -17.57 23.00 -2.68
C MET A 191 -18.75 23.17 -3.63
N PRO A 192 -19.25 22.09 -4.27
CA PRO A 192 -20.55 22.13 -4.92
C PRO A 192 -21.64 22.54 -3.93
N THR A 193 -22.61 23.33 -4.38
CA THR A 193 -23.67 23.87 -3.52
C THR A 193 -24.42 22.76 -2.78
N GLY A 194 -24.53 22.91 -1.46
CA GLY A 194 -25.28 22.00 -0.59
C GLY A 194 -24.56 20.70 -0.22
N TRP A 195 -23.29 20.52 -0.60
CA TRP A 195 -22.49 19.38 -0.15
C TRP A 195 -22.02 19.56 1.29
N ALA A 196 -21.92 18.43 2.00
CA ALA A 196 -21.26 18.34 3.29
C ALA A 196 -19.76 18.04 3.12
N THR A 197 -18.96 18.29 4.15
CA THR A 197 -17.50 18.19 4.12
C THR A 197 -16.98 17.78 5.50
N ALA A 198 -16.08 16.79 5.53
CA ALA A 198 -15.38 16.32 6.72
C ALA A 198 -13.86 16.22 6.48
N THR A 199 -13.08 16.54 7.51
CA THR A 199 -11.61 16.51 7.52
C THR A 199 -11.11 16.68 8.97
N ALA A 200 -9.86 16.27 9.24
CA ALA A 200 -9.21 16.51 10.53
C ALA A 200 -8.56 17.91 10.67
N LEU A 201 -8.77 18.81 9.70
CA LEU A 201 -8.30 20.20 9.80
C LEU A 201 -9.12 21.02 10.81
N ASP A 202 -8.41 21.86 11.57
CA ASP A 202 -8.99 22.67 12.63
C ASP A 202 -9.63 23.97 12.09
N GLY A 203 -10.58 24.54 12.84
CA GLY A 203 -11.11 25.88 12.56
C GLY A 203 -12.04 25.98 11.34
N GLN A 204 -12.74 24.89 11.01
CA GLN A 204 -13.67 24.88 9.89
C GLN A 204 -14.72 25.99 9.99
N THR A 205 -14.80 26.82 8.95
CA THR A 205 -15.75 27.92 8.80
C THR A 205 -16.29 27.90 7.37
N GLN A 206 -17.55 28.31 7.20
CA GLN A 206 -18.20 28.31 5.89
C GLN A 206 -18.78 29.68 5.56
N SER A 207 -18.55 30.15 4.34
CA SER A 207 -19.12 31.37 3.77
C SER A 207 -19.66 31.07 2.37
N GLY A 208 -20.98 30.96 2.25
CA GLY A 208 -21.59 30.43 1.03
C GLY A 208 -21.13 28.99 0.79
N ASP A 209 -20.64 28.72 -0.43
CA ASP A 209 -20.13 27.41 -0.82
C ASP A 209 -18.63 27.23 -0.53
N THR A 210 -17.94 28.27 -0.04
CA THR A 210 -16.53 28.19 0.34
C THR A 210 -16.38 27.80 1.80
N VAL A 211 -15.65 26.71 2.05
CA VAL A 211 -15.22 26.25 3.37
C VAL A 211 -13.75 26.63 3.56
N SER A 212 -13.39 27.11 4.75
CA SER A 212 -12.01 27.46 5.10
C SER A 212 -11.63 26.95 6.48
N TRP A 213 -10.35 26.72 6.69
CA TRP A 213 -9.78 26.23 7.95
C TRP A 213 -8.72 27.18 8.48
N ASP A 214 -8.28 26.92 9.71
CA ASP A 214 -7.21 27.67 10.36
C ASP A 214 -5.86 27.49 9.65
N GLU A 215 -4.93 28.38 9.97
CA GLU A 215 -3.55 28.24 9.52
C GLU A 215 -2.92 26.97 10.12
N THR A 216 -2.28 26.15 9.27
CA THR A 216 -1.63 24.92 9.68
C THR A 216 -0.26 24.74 9.00
N SER A 217 0.48 23.69 9.33
CA SER A 217 1.71 23.32 8.62
C SER A 217 1.41 22.55 7.34
N TYR A 218 2.32 22.57 6.36
CA TYR A 218 2.18 21.77 5.14
C TYR A 218 2.06 20.28 5.43
N GLN A 219 2.82 19.82 6.41
CA GLN A 219 2.76 18.45 6.91
C GLN A 219 1.35 18.04 7.34
N VAL A 220 0.71 18.86 8.18
CA VAL A 220 -0.66 18.60 8.66
C VAL A 220 -1.67 18.73 7.51
N LEU A 221 -1.49 19.71 6.62
CA LEU A 221 -2.40 19.90 5.48
C LEU A 221 -2.47 18.66 4.57
N VAL A 222 -1.32 18.12 4.16
CA VAL A 222 -1.31 16.96 3.26
C VAL A 222 -1.70 15.66 3.97
N ASP A 223 -1.57 15.62 5.29
CA ASP A 223 -2.00 14.51 6.14
C ASP A 223 -3.43 14.71 6.69
N SER A 224 -4.23 15.57 6.07
CA SER A 224 -5.63 15.81 6.45
C SER A 224 -6.47 15.97 5.18
N PRO A 225 -6.79 14.87 4.48
CA PRO A 225 -7.63 14.93 3.29
C PRO A 225 -9.04 15.39 3.64
N ILE A 226 -9.80 15.72 2.60
CA ILE A 226 -11.22 16.05 2.70
C ILE A 226 -12.03 14.93 2.04
N MET A 227 -13.02 14.42 2.76
CA MET A 227 -14.13 13.69 2.17
C MET A 227 -15.36 14.61 2.13
N ALA A 228 -15.99 14.70 0.97
CA ALA A 228 -17.15 15.56 0.79
C ALA A 228 -18.15 14.89 -0.15
N GLY A 229 -19.43 15.25 0.01
CA GLY A 229 -20.47 14.64 -0.78
C GLY A 229 -21.84 15.27 -0.57
N LYS A 230 -22.73 14.95 -1.50
CA LYS A 230 -24.13 15.38 -1.49
C LYS A 230 -24.94 14.76 -0.35
N TYR A 231 -24.66 13.49 -0.02
CA TYR A 231 -25.29 12.76 1.06
C TYR A 231 -24.25 12.41 2.11
N HIS A 232 -24.58 12.72 3.37
CA HIS A 232 -23.66 12.63 4.49
C HIS A 232 -24.40 12.30 5.78
N LYS A 233 -23.77 11.49 6.63
CA LYS A 233 -24.14 11.32 8.03
C LYS A 233 -22.88 11.14 8.88
N SER A 234 -22.99 11.61 10.12
CA SER A 234 -21.94 11.53 11.14
C SER A 234 -22.44 10.75 12.35
N TRP A 235 -21.56 9.96 12.96
CA TRP A 235 -21.80 9.28 14.23
C TRP A 235 -20.61 9.45 15.18
N GLU A 236 -20.90 9.83 16.41
CA GLU A 236 -19.93 9.77 17.51
C GLU A 236 -19.63 8.32 17.86
N ILE A 237 -18.37 7.91 17.73
CA ILE A 237 -17.87 6.57 18.04
C ILE A 237 -16.93 6.52 19.25
N GLY A 238 -16.57 7.69 19.81
CA GLY A 238 -15.78 7.77 21.03
C GLY A 238 -15.81 9.16 21.69
N GLU A 239 -14.73 9.54 22.36
CA GLU A 239 -14.52 10.88 22.94
C GLU A 239 -13.68 11.72 21.96
N ASN A 240 -14.38 12.57 21.17
CA ASN A 240 -13.82 13.32 20.03
C ASN A 240 -13.37 12.42 18.86
N GLU A 241 -14.04 11.28 18.68
CA GLU A 241 -13.82 10.40 17.54
C GLU A 241 -15.14 10.14 16.81
N THR A 242 -15.12 10.38 15.50
CA THR A 242 -16.30 10.50 14.65
C THR A 242 -16.17 9.56 13.45
N PHE A 243 -17.31 9.03 13.01
CA PHE A 243 -17.45 8.29 11.76
C PHE A 243 -18.23 9.14 10.77
N GLU A 244 -17.55 9.64 9.75
CA GLU A 244 -18.07 10.57 8.75
C GLU A 244 -18.30 9.80 7.44
N ALA A 245 -19.55 9.40 7.17
CA ALA A 245 -19.88 8.61 5.98
C ALA A 245 -20.57 9.43 4.89
N PHE A 246 -20.12 9.21 3.66
CA PHE A 246 -20.66 9.81 2.46
C PHE A 246 -21.02 8.72 1.45
N ALA A 247 -22.12 8.88 0.73
CA ALA A 247 -22.58 7.90 -0.24
C ALA A 247 -23.21 8.54 -1.48
N HIS A 248 -23.31 7.77 -2.55
CA HIS A 248 -24.07 8.14 -3.75
C HIS A 248 -25.59 8.15 -3.53
N ASP A 249 -26.07 7.34 -2.58
CA ASP A 249 -27.49 7.24 -2.21
C ASP A 249 -27.64 7.40 -0.67
N PRO A 250 -28.57 8.23 -0.17
CA PRO A 250 -28.80 8.38 1.27
C PRO A 250 -29.22 7.09 1.98
N GLU A 251 -29.81 6.11 1.30
CA GLU A 251 -30.19 4.82 1.92
C GLU A 251 -28.96 4.02 2.37
N GLU A 252 -27.81 4.21 1.72
CA GLU A 252 -26.53 3.58 2.09
C GLU A 252 -25.92 4.14 3.39
N LEU A 253 -26.49 5.22 3.92
CA LEU A 253 -26.07 5.86 5.17
C LEU A 253 -26.93 5.42 6.36
N GLU A 254 -27.78 4.40 6.22
CA GLU A 254 -28.58 3.85 7.32
C GLU A 254 -27.81 2.81 8.14
N MET A 255 -26.73 3.26 8.80
CA MET A 255 -25.90 2.41 9.67
C MET A 255 -26.74 1.70 10.72
N LYS A 256 -26.59 0.38 10.81
CA LYS A 256 -27.32 -0.41 11.80
C LYS A 256 -26.79 -0.18 13.22
N PRO A 257 -27.65 -0.24 14.26
CA PRO A 257 -27.22 -0.03 15.64
C PRO A 257 -26.09 -0.94 16.11
N GLY A 258 -26.12 -2.22 15.72
CA GLY A 258 -25.08 -3.19 16.13
C GLY A 258 -23.70 -2.90 15.51
N GLU A 259 -23.68 -2.32 14.32
CA GLU A 259 -22.45 -1.87 13.67
C GLU A 259 -21.89 -0.63 14.37
N LEU A 260 -22.73 0.36 14.69
CA LEU A 260 -22.32 1.52 15.50
C LEU A 260 -21.73 1.11 16.85
N ASP A 261 -22.34 0.12 17.52
CA ASP A 261 -21.82 -0.44 18.76
C ASP A 261 -20.45 -1.12 18.56
N ALA A 262 -20.24 -1.80 17.44
CA ALA A 262 -18.94 -2.39 17.09
C ALA A 262 -17.87 -1.32 16.82
N MET A 263 -18.20 -0.21 16.16
CA MET A 263 -17.27 0.92 15.97
C MET A 263 -16.87 1.55 17.31
N LYS A 264 -17.84 1.77 18.22
CA LYS A 264 -17.56 2.25 19.58
C LYS A 264 -16.70 1.29 20.38
N ALA A 265 -16.95 -0.01 20.23
CA ALA A 265 -16.14 -1.04 20.85
C ALA A 265 -14.71 -1.05 20.31
N MET A 266 -14.50 -0.82 19.01
CA MET A 266 -13.17 -0.70 18.40
C MET A 266 -12.37 0.43 19.07
N MET A 267 -12.95 1.63 19.20
CA MET A 267 -12.29 2.76 19.85
C MET A 267 -11.94 2.47 21.32
N THR A 268 -12.80 1.74 22.02
CA THR A 268 -12.57 1.31 23.41
C THR A 268 -11.44 0.28 23.50
N GLU A 269 -11.45 -0.75 22.64
CA GLU A 269 -10.43 -1.80 22.63
C GLU A 269 -9.06 -1.26 22.23
N ALA A 270 -8.99 -0.32 21.28
CA ALA A 270 -7.75 0.38 20.92
C ALA A 270 -7.17 1.14 22.11
N GLY A 271 -7.99 1.89 22.86
CA GLY A 271 -7.56 2.58 24.07
C GLY A 271 -7.02 1.62 25.15
N LEU A 272 -7.64 0.46 25.34
CA LEU A 272 -7.17 -0.56 26.29
C LEU A 272 -5.86 -1.23 25.86
N LEU A 273 -5.66 -1.41 24.56
CA LEU A 273 -4.49 -2.03 23.94
C LEU A 273 -3.28 -1.11 24.01
N PHE A 274 -3.40 0.11 23.48
CA PHE A 274 -2.28 1.04 23.35
C PHE A 274 -2.04 1.89 24.60
N GLY A 275 -3.09 2.21 25.37
CA GLY A 275 -2.99 2.95 26.62
C GLY A 275 -2.75 4.46 26.48
N SER A 276 -2.71 5.00 25.26
CA SER A 276 -2.63 6.43 24.95
C SER A 276 -3.31 6.70 23.59
N ARG A 277 -3.58 7.97 23.25
CA ARG A 277 -4.08 8.42 21.94
C ARG A 277 -3.14 9.48 21.34
N PRO A 278 -2.37 9.19 20.28
CA PRO A 278 -1.48 10.16 19.63
C PRO A 278 -2.25 11.14 18.74
N PHE A 279 -3.42 11.57 19.19
CA PHE A 279 -4.32 12.49 18.51
C PHE A 279 -5.27 13.11 19.54
N ASP A 280 -5.73 14.32 19.28
CA ASP A 280 -6.66 15.09 20.11
C ASP A 280 -8.13 14.88 19.71
N HIS A 281 -8.36 14.62 18.42
CA HIS A 281 -9.60 14.11 17.83
C HIS A 281 -9.26 13.16 16.67
N TYR A 282 -10.24 12.35 16.22
CA TYR A 282 -10.03 11.42 15.12
C TYR A 282 -11.24 11.26 14.21
N GLU A 283 -11.04 11.48 12.90
CA GLU A 283 -12.10 11.41 11.89
C GLU A 283 -11.96 10.15 11.01
N PHE A 284 -12.92 9.24 11.03
CA PHE A 284 -13.03 8.22 9.97
C PHE A 284 -13.77 8.83 8.76
N LEU A 285 -13.05 9.11 7.69
CA LEU A 285 -13.59 9.70 6.45
C LEU A 285 -13.95 8.59 5.46
N VAL A 286 -15.22 8.20 5.43
CA VAL A 286 -15.65 6.98 4.75
C VAL A 286 -16.53 7.28 3.55
N ALA A 287 -16.14 6.79 2.38
CA ALA A 287 -16.99 6.74 1.18
C ALA A 287 -17.64 5.37 1.03
N ILE A 288 -18.97 5.32 0.86
CA ILE A 288 -19.70 4.11 0.50
C ILE A 288 -19.97 4.15 -1.00
N SER A 289 -19.12 3.48 -1.79
CA SER A 289 -19.14 3.61 -3.25
C SER A 289 -18.47 2.46 -4.01
N ASP A 290 -19.00 2.16 -5.20
CA ASP A 290 -18.31 1.36 -6.23
C ASP A 290 -17.86 2.23 -7.44
N GLU A 291 -18.09 3.55 -7.40
CA GLU A 291 -17.73 4.49 -8.47
C GLU A 291 -16.51 5.35 -8.13
N LEU A 292 -16.43 5.81 -6.87
CA LEU A 292 -15.23 6.47 -6.36
C LEU A 292 -14.12 5.41 -6.22
N GLY A 293 -12.89 5.78 -6.58
CA GLY A 293 -11.77 4.87 -6.54
C GLY A 293 -11.44 4.44 -5.11
N GLY A 294 -11.25 3.14 -4.92
CA GLY A 294 -10.97 2.55 -3.61
C GLY A 294 -9.72 3.13 -2.95
N ILE A 295 -9.77 3.26 -1.62
CA ILE A 295 -8.66 3.67 -0.75
C ILE A 295 -8.84 3.07 0.65
N GLY A 296 -7.72 2.78 1.28
CA GLY A 296 -7.56 2.67 2.73
C GLY A 296 -6.23 3.34 3.00
N LEU A 297 -6.27 4.50 3.66
CA LEU A 297 -5.07 5.26 3.93
C LEU A 297 -5.15 5.91 5.30
N GLU A 298 -4.04 5.78 6.01
CA GLU A 298 -3.89 6.32 7.34
C GLU A 298 -3.53 7.81 7.31
N HIS A 299 -3.98 8.54 8.32
CA HIS A 299 -3.50 9.88 8.67
C HIS A 299 -3.35 9.99 10.19
N HIS A 300 -2.66 11.02 10.67
CA HIS A 300 -2.39 11.12 12.11
C HIS A 300 -3.67 11.29 12.95
N ARG A 301 -4.62 12.06 12.42
CA ARG A 301 -5.88 12.42 13.09
C ARG A 301 -7.11 12.02 12.26
N SER A 302 -6.93 11.23 11.22
CA SER A 302 -8.03 10.70 10.41
C SER A 302 -7.62 9.46 9.66
N THR A 303 -8.56 8.86 8.96
CA THR A 303 -8.30 7.90 7.88
C THR A 303 -9.28 8.15 6.75
N GLU A 304 -8.86 7.90 5.51
CA GLU A 304 -9.76 7.89 4.35
C GLU A 304 -9.95 6.47 3.83
N ILE A 305 -11.21 6.04 3.76
CA ILE A 305 -11.58 4.65 3.46
C ILE A 305 -12.71 4.62 2.44
N SER A 306 -12.63 3.70 1.49
CA SER A 306 -13.76 3.33 0.63
C SER A 306 -14.30 1.97 1.03
N LEU A 307 -15.58 1.93 1.41
CA LEU A 307 -16.34 0.71 1.62
C LEU A 307 -17.36 0.54 0.48
N ARG A 308 -17.83 -0.69 0.30
CA ARG A 308 -18.79 -0.99 -0.76
C ARG A 308 -20.22 -0.63 -0.34
N PRO A 309 -21.10 -0.31 -1.31
CA PRO A 309 -22.54 -0.28 -1.08
C PRO A 309 -23.04 -1.53 -0.36
N GLY A 310 -23.97 -1.35 0.56
CA GLY A 310 -24.51 -2.37 1.44
C GLY A 310 -23.74 -2.56 2.74
N THR A 311 -22.51 -2.04 2.89
CA THR A 311 -21.69 -2.30 4.09
C THR A 311 -22.43 -1.83 5.36
N LEU A 312 -22.86 -0.58 5.40
CA LEU A 312 -23.52 0.00 6.59
C LEU A 312 -24.96 -0.53 6.82
N THR A 313 -25.56 -1.16 5.81
CA THR A 313 -26.99 -1.53 5.82
C THR A 313 -27.23 -3.03 5.97
N SER A 314 -26.20 -3.86 5.83
CA SER A 314 -26.31 -5.33 5.82
C SER A 314 -25.97 -6.01 7.15
N TRP A 315 -25.75 -5.26 8.23
CA TRP A 315 -25.43 -5.85 9.53
C TRP A 315 -26.64 -6.56 10.14
N GLU A 316 -26.53 -7.88 10.33
CA GLU A 316 -27.59 -8.75 10.84
C GLU A 316 -27.03 -9.74 11.88
N ASP A 317 -27.81 -10.03 12.92
CA ASP A 317 -27.45 -10.98 13.99
C ASP A 317 -26.07 -10.75 14.62
N GLY A 318 -25.65 -9.49 14.72
CA GLY A 318 -24.41 -9.10 15.40
C GLY A 318 -23.13 -9.25 14.58
N LYS A 319 -23.23 -9.34 13.24
CA LYS A 319 -22.06 -9.39 12.36
C LYS A 319 -22.39 -8.86 10.95
N TYR A 320 -21.35 -8.54 10.18
CA TYR A 320 -21.49 -8.43 8.74
C TYR A 320 -21.65 -9.81 8.09
N PRO A 321 -22.29 -9.88 6.90
CA PRO A 321 -22.08 -10.96 5.96
C PRO A 321 -20.59 -11.18 5.68
N ASP A 322 -20.14 -12.44 5.60
CA ASP A 322 -18.73 -12.80 5.44
C ASP A 322 -18.04 -12.07 4.27
N LYS A 323 -18.79 -11.75 3.19
CA LYS A 323 -18.32 -11.01 2.01
C LYS A 323 -17.82 -9.58 2.28
N PHE A 324 -18.19 -8.99 3.42
CA PHE A 324 -17.72 -7.66 3.82
C PHE A 324 -16.51 -7.72 4.76
N GLY A 325 -16.26 -8.88 5.38
CA GLY A 325 -15.22 -9.05 6.40
C GLY A 325 -13.87 -8.43 6.04
N PHE A 326 -13.33 -8.84 4.89
CA PHE A 326 -12.06 -8.30 4.37
C PHE A 326 -12.09 -6.79 4.14
N SER A 327 -13.22 -6.23 3.68
CA SER A 327 -13.33 -4.80 3.41
C SER A 327 -13.50 -3.97 4.67
N VAL A 328 -13.99 -4.52 5.77
CA VAL A 328 -14.17 -3.79 7.04
C VAL A 328 -12.96 -3.91 7.97
N ASP A 329 -12.07 -4.88 7.75
CA ASP A 329 -10.78 -5.00 8.46
C ASP A 329 -9.87 -3.78 8.25
N VAL A 330 -10.08 -3.04 7.15
CA VAL A 330 -9.38 -1.77 6.90
C VAL A 330 -9.64 -0.76 8.02
N LEU A 331 -10.81 -0.76 8.67
CA LEU A 331 -11.15 0.22 9.71
C LEU A 331 -10.20 0.13 10.92
N PRO A 332 -10.04 -1.03 11.60
CA PRO A 332 -9.05 -1.15 12.67
C PRO A 332 -7.61 -1.06 12.16
N HIS A 333 -7.32 -1.45 10.91
CA HIS A 333 -5.99 -1.31 10.31
C HIS A 333 -5.55 0.16 10.27
N GLU A 334 -6.34 1.02 9.63
CA GLU A 334 -6.01 2.43 9.49
C GLU A 334 -6.01 3.15 10.84
N LEU A 335 -6.88 2.75 11.77
CA LEU A 335 -6.85 3.29 13.13
C LEU A 335 -5.51 3.03 13.83
N VAL A 336 -4.98 1.80 13.74
CA VAL A 336 -3.70 1.42 14.38
C VAL A 336 -2.56 2.29 13.87
N HIS A 337 -2.61 2.72 12.61
CA HIS A 337 -1.54 3.54 12.03
C HIS A 337 -1.32 4.89 12.70
N SER A 338 -2.33 5.41 13.41
CA SER A 338 -2.15 6.56 14.30
C SER A 338 -0.98 6.35 15.27
N TRP A 339 -0.88 5.15 15.87
CA TRP A 339 0.23 4.77 16.73
C TRP A 339 1.45 4.28 15.93
N ASN A 340 1.22 3.43 14.93
CA ASN A 340 2.26 2.74 14.19
C ASN A 340 2.37 3.26 12.75
N GLY A 341 3.34 4.13 12.51
CA GLY A 341 3.58 4.73 11.20
C GLY A 341 3.40 6.23 11.20
N LYS A 342 2.31 6.74 11.80
CA LYS A 342 2.09 8.18 12.00
C LYS A 342 2.85 8.69 13.21
N TYR A 343 2.52 8.24 14.42
CA TYR A 343 3.28 8.61 15.64
C TYR A 343 4.65 7.94 15.70
N ARG A 344 4.71 6.60 15.79
CA ARG A 344 5.98 5.84 15.75
C ARG A 344 6.33 5.50 14.31
N ARG A 345 7.29 6.22 13.74
CA ARG A 345 7.74 6.02 12.36
C ARG A 345 9.15 5.43 12.29
N PRO A 346 9.46 4.48 11.40
CA PRO A 346 10.85 4.08 11.16
C PRO A 346 11.72 5.28 10.78
N ALA A 347 12.93 5.35 11.34
CA ALA A 347 13.81 6.49 11.15
C ALA A 347 14.22 6.73 9.70
N LEU A 348 14.26 5.69 8.87
CA LEU A 348 14.61 5.82 7.45
C LEU A 348 13.39 5.95 6.52
N THR A 349 12.18 5.73 7.03
CA THR A 349 10.93 6.01 6.31
C THR A 349 10.42 7.42 6.61
N TRP A 350 10.78 8.00 7.76
CA TRP A 350 10.57 9.42 8.03
C TRP A 350 11.45 10.28 7.11
N THR A 351 10.87 11.32 6.53
CA THR A 351 11.58 12.29 5.71
C THR A 351 11.21 13.72 6.13
N PRO A 352 12.07 14.71 5.84
CA PRO A 352 11.80 16.11 6.15
C PRO A 352 10.90 16.82 5.12
N ASP A 353 10.83 16.31 3.90
CA ASP A 353 9.98 16.78 2.81
C ASP A 353 9.47 15.61 1.95
N TYR A 354 8.67 15.89 0.91
CA TYR A 354 8.12 14.87 0.01
C TYR A 354 8.88 14.76 -1.31
N ARG A 355 10.16 15.13 -1.28
CA ARG A 355 11.12 14.90 -2.36
C ARG A 355 12.12 13.84 -1.92
N GLU A 356 12.58 13.89 -0.67
CA GLU A 356 13.52 12.91 -0.15
C GLU A 356 12.90 11.50 -0.22
N PRO A 357 13.60 10.50 -0.78
CA PRO A 357 13.04 9.18 -0.96
C PRO A 357 12.90 8.45 0.38
N MET A 358 11.75 7.84 0.60
CA MET A 358 11.55 6.90 1.70
C MET A 358 12.48 5.70 1.57
N ARG A 359 12.99 5.22 2.70
CA ARG A 359 13.74 3.96 2.80
C ARG A 359 12.96 3.00 3.67
N ASN A 360 12.43 1.96 3.04
CA ASN A 360 11.42 1.07 3.61
C ASN A 360 12.01 -0.09 4.44
N ASP A 361 13.08 0.13 5.20
CA ASP A 361 13.83 -0.96 5.86
C ASP A 361 13.08 -1.63 7.04
N LEU A 362 12.02 -0.99 7.54
CA LEU A 362 11.19 -1.48 8.64
C LEU A 362 9.68 -1.44 8.31
N LEU A 363 9.27 -1.52 7.04
CA LEU A 363 7.83 -1.62 6.73
C LEU A 363 7.16 -2.88 7.27
N TRP A 364 7.89 -3.97 7.48
CA TRP A 364 7.32 -5.15 8.18
C TRP A 364 7.02 -4.86 9.67
N VAL A 365 7.54 -3.76 10.22
CA VAL A 365 7.15 -3.21 11.53
C VAL A 365 6.00 -2.22 11.36
N TYR A 366 6.14 -1.26 10.43
CA TYR A 366 5.09 -0.27 10.13
C TYR A 366 3.78 -0.95 9.76
N GLU A 367 3.81 -1.84 8.77
CA GLU A 367 2.65 -2.47 8.16
C GLU A 367 2.40 -3.87 8.70
N GLY A 368 3.45 -4.69 8.80
CA GLY A 368 3.30 -6.05 9.31
C GLY A 368 2.84 -6.10 10.76
N MET A 369 3.28 -5.16 11.62
CA MET A 369 2.80 -5.10 13.01
C MET A 369 1.40 -4.46 13.09
N THR A 370 1.06 -3.54 12.17
CA THR A 370 -0.30 -2.99 12.09
C THR A 370 -1.30 -4.08 11.68
N GLN A 371 -0.97 -4.87 10.65
CA GLN A 371 -1.70 -6.08 10.23
C GLN A 371 -1.74 -7.19 11.31
N TYR A 372 -0.94 -7.09 12.37
CA TYR A 372 -1.06 -7.96 13.52
C TYR A 372 -2.02 -7.39 14.57
N TRP A 373 -2.08 -6.07 14.72
CA TRP A 373 -2.93 -5.39 15.71
C TRP A 373 -4.38 -5.22 15.25
N ASP A 374 -4.62 -5.11 13.95
CA ASP A 374 -5.98 -5.05 13.41
C ASP A 374 -6.77 -6.33 13.71
N LEU A 375 -6.17 -7.52 13.58
CA LEU A 375 -6.80 -8.82 13.82
C LEU A 375 -7.47 -8.93 15.20
N PRO A 376 -6.76 -8.69 16.33
CA PRO A 376 -7.40 -8.69 17.63
C PRO A 376 -8.35 -7.51 17.80
N LEU A 377 -8.12 -6.32 17.22
CA LEU A 377 -9.05 -5.21 17.35
C LEU A 377 -10.38 -5.48 16.64
N ALA A 378 -10.35 -6.01 15.42
CA ALA A 378 -11.51 -6.42 14.65
C ALA A 378 -12.32 -7.50 15.37
N ALA A 379 -11.64 -8.54 15.88
CA ALA A 379 -12.29 -9.63 16.61
C ALA A 379 -12.86 -9.18 17.96
N ARG A 380 -12.11 -8.36 18.71
CA ARG A 380 -12.55 -7.87 20.02
C ARG A 380 -13.72 -6.94 19.87
N SER A 381 -13.68 -5.99 18.94
CA SER A 381 -14.74 -5.00 18.75
C SER A 381 -16.06 -5.64 18.30
N GLY A 382 -15.96 -6.76 17.58
CA GLY A 382 -17.10 -7.43 16.95
C GLY A 382 -17.29 -7.02 15.49
N ILE A 383 -16.49 -6.07 14.97
CA ILE A 383 -16.44 -5.73 13.53
C ILE A 383 -16.28 -7.01 12.73
N ASN A 384 -15.37 -7.89 13.18
CA ASN A 384 -15.25 -9.24 12.67
C ASN A 384 -15.53 -10.27 13.76
N THR A 385 -16.04 -11.44 13.33
CA THR A 385 -16.18 -12.59 14.23
C THR A 385 -14.83 -13.27 14.43
N LYS A 386 -14.66 -13.93 15.58
CA LYS A 386 -13.46 -14.71 15.85
C LYS A 386 -13.20 -15.78 14.78
N GLU A 387 -14.24 -16.44 14.29
CA GLU A 387 -14.12 -17.48 13.26
C GLU A 387 -13.62 -16.91 11.93
N LEU A 388 -14.06 -15.69 11.58
CA LEU A 388 -13.61 -14.97 10.40
C LEU A 388 -12.13 -14.59 10.54
N THR A 389 -11.72 -13.99 11.66
CA THR A 389 -10.32 -13.64 11.95
C THR A 389 -9.41 -14.88 11.97
N LEU A 390 -9.86 -16.01 12.54
CA LEU A 390 -9.10 -17.27 12.47
C LEU A 390 -9.00 -17.80 11.03
N GLY A 391 -10.02 -17.57 10.20
CA GLY A 391 -10.01 -17.90 8.77
C GLY A 391 -9.03 -17.04 7.96
N GLU A 392 -8.87 -15.77 8.34
CA GLU A 392 -7.87 -14.88 7.77
C GLU A 392 -6.45 -15.34 8.12
N ILE A 393 -6.17 -15.58 9.42
CA ILE A 393 -4.88 -16.12 9.86
C ILE A 393 -4.59 -17.47 9.16
N ALA A 394 -5.59 -18.34 9.02
CA ALA A 394 -5.44 -19.60 8.28
C ALA A 394 -5.06 -19.36 6.81
N SER A 395 -5.68 -18.37 6.17
CA SER A 395 -5.46 -18.05 4.76
C SER A 395 -4.04 -17.52 4.53
N SER A 396 -3.56 -16.62 5.39
CA SER A 396 -2.17 -16.13 5.39
C SER A 396 -1.18 -17.26 5.66
N ALA A 397 -1.43 -18.08 6.68
CA ALA A 397 -0.58 -19.23 7.03
C ALA A 397 -0.47 -20.24 5.86
N GLY A 398 -1.61 -20.59 5.26
CA GLY A 398 -1.65 -21.46 4.10
C GLY A 398 -0.88 -20.88 2.91
N ASN A 399 -1.01 -19.57 2.66
CA ASN A 399 -0.34 -18.91 1.55
C ASN A 399 1.17 -19.07 1.70
N TYR A 400 1.74 -18.68 2.85
CA TYR A 400 3.19 -18.70 3.06
C TYR A 400 3.80 -20.08 3.25
N ASP A 401 3.02 -21.06 3.70
CA ASP A 401 3.41 -22.48 3.66
C ASP A 401 3.54 -23.01 2.22
N ASN A 402 2.92 -22.33 1.24
CA ASN A 402 2.87 -22.74 -0.16
C ASN A 402 3.27 -21.61 -1.12
N GLU A 403 4.13 -20.67 -0.68
CA GLU A 403 4.55 -19.52 -1.47
C GLU A 403 5.96 -19.74 -2.05
N PRO A 404 6.09 -20.17 -3.33
CA PRO A 404 7.37 -20.55 -3.91
C PRO A 404 8.39 -19.40 -3.94
N GLY A 405 7.94 -18.15 -4.06
CA GLY A 405 8.82 -16.98 -4.04
C GLY A 405 9.65 -16.82 -2.76
N ARG A 406 9.20 -17.41 -1.64
CA ARG A 406 9.96 -17.40 -0.37
C ARG A 406 11.31 -18.10 -0.48
N SER A 407 11.48 -19.03 -1.43
CA SER A 407 12.72 -19.79 -1.63
C SER A 407 13.93 -18.92 -1.99
N TRP A 408 13.73 -17.72 -2.54
CA TRP A 408 14.83 -16.87 -3.03
C TRP A 408 14.72 -15.41 -2.59
N ARG A 409 13.49 -14.86 -2.46
CA ARG A 409 13.27 -13.47 -2.06
C ARG A 409 12.91 -13.41 -0.59
N ALA A 410 13.73 -12.75 0.23
CA ALA A 410 13.48 -12.54 1.65
C ALA A 410 12.33 -11.54 1.88
N LEU A 411 11.72 -11.57 3.06
CA LEU A 411 10.64 -10.63 3.42
C LEU A 411 11.11 -9.17 3.40
N ILE A 412 12.34 -8.89 3.85
CA ILE A 412 12.87 -7.52 3.82
C ILE A 412 12.88 -6.93 2.41
N ASP A 413 13.08 -7.73 1.37
CA ASP A 413 13.13 -7.22 -0.01
C ASP A 413 11.73 -6.89 -0.55
N THR A 414 10.67 -7.44 0.04
CA THR A 414 9.31 -7.09 -0.34
C THR A 414 8.92 -5.69 0.13
N THR A 415 9.60 -5.10 1.12
CA THR A 415 9.29 -3.73 1.57
C THR A 415 9.59 -2.66 0.52
N TYR A 416 10.37 -3.01 -0.50
CA TYR A 416 10.63 -2.15 -1.66
C TYR A 416 9.67 -2.40 -2.83
N ASP A 417 8.66 -3.27 -2.68
CA ASP A 417 7.66 -3.52 -3.73
C ASP A 417 6.85 -2.26 -4.11
N PRO A 418 6.42 -1.39 -3.17
CA PRO A 418 5.77 -0.13 -3.52
C PRO A 418 6.63 0.77 -4.40
N ILE A 419 7.96 0.75 -4.22
CA ILE A 419 8.89 1.55 -5.03
C ILE A 419 9.15 0.90 -6.39
N THR A 420 9.33 -0.42 -6.42
CA THR A 420 9.76 -1.14 -7.64
C THR A 420 8.61 -1.50 -8.57
N ALA A 421 7.44 -1.82 -8.02
CA ALA A 421 6.25 -2.18 -8.78
C ALA A 421 5.21 -1.06 -8.83
N ASN A 422 5.23 -0.11 -7.88
CA ASN A 422 4.21 0.94 -7.74
C ASN A 422 2.79 0.37 -7.81
N ARG A 423 2.55 -0.71 -7.04
CA ARG A 423 1.30 -1.48 -6.97
C ARG A 423 0.74 -1.98 -8.31
N LYS A 424 1.55 -1.97 -9.38
CA LYS A 424 1.15 -2.51 -10.68
C LYS A 424 1.06 -4.03 -10.62
N ALA A 425 0.13 -4.59 -11.39
CA ALA A 425 0.00 -6.03 -11.52
C ALA A 425 1.33 -6.67 -12.00
N LYS A 426 1.77 -7.72 -11.30
CA LYS A 426 3.01 -8.44 -11.63
C LYS A 426 2.68 -9.77 -12.31
N PRO A 427 3.45 -10.18 -13.34
CA PRO A 427 3.35 -11.54 -13.85
C PRO A 427 3.88 -12.53 -12.80
N PHE A 428 3.19 -13.65 -12.62
CA PHE A 428 3.60 -14.72 -11.69
C PHE A 428 3.91 -14.22 -10.27
N THR A 429 2.96 -13.51 -9.66
CA THR A 429 3.08 -12.92 -8.30
C THR A 429 3.53 -13.92 -7.23
N THR A 430 3.17 -15.20 -7.37
CA THR A 430 3.56 -16.25 -6.42
C THR A 430 5.07 -16.53 -6.41
N PHE A 431 5.77 -16.24 -7.52
CA PHE A 431 7.22 -16.35 -7.59
C PHE A 431 7.92 -15.02 -7.31
N SER A 432 7.40 -13.93 -7.88
CA SER A 432 7.99 -12.60 -7.68
C SER A 432 7.77 -12.06 -6.27
N ARG A 433 6.76 -12.56 -5.56
CA ARG A 433 6.16 -11.97 -4.35
C ARG A 433 5.60 -10.56 -4.61
N SER A 434 4.78 -10.05 -3.71
CA SER A 434 4.29 -8.66 -3.71
C SER A 434 4.64 -8.02 -2.36
N GLU A 435 3.80 -7.12 -1.85
CA GLU A 435 3.81 -6.51 -0.51
C GLU A 435 3.57 -7.52 0.63
N GLU A 436 4.29 -8.65 0.64
CA GLU A 436 4.11 -9.71 1.64
C GLU A 436 4.51 -9.29 3.07
N TYR A 437 5.15 -8.13 3.23
CA TYR A 437 5.53 -7.57 4.54
C TYR A 437 4.34 -7.23 5.44
N TYR A 438 3.13 -7.13 4.87
CA TYR A 438 1.87 -7.10 5.63
C TYR A 438 1.60 -8.45 6.30
N ASN A 439 1.16 -9.44 5.53
CA ASN A 439 0.61 -10.68 6.06
C ASN A 439 1.68 -11.66 6.60
N GLU A 440 2.86 -11.76 5.97
CA GLU A 440 3.95 -12.57 6.54
C GLU A 440 4.53 -11.88 7.78
N GLY A 441 4.61 -10.54 7.76
CA GLY A 441 5.00 -9.74 8.91
C GLY A 441 4.06 -9.95 10.11
N SER A 442 2.75 -9.93 9.88
CA SER A 442 1.74 -10.20 10.91
C SER A 442 1.93 -11.55 11.59
N LEU A 443 2.23 -12.61 10.82
CA LEU A 443 2.51 -13.95 11.38
C LEU A 443 3.79 -13.99 12.21
N ILE A 444 4.83 -13.22 11.84
CA ILE A 444 6.05 -13.08 12.64
C ILE A 444 5.76 -12.39 13.97
N TRP A 445 4.94 -11.33 13.97
CA TRP A 445 4.52 -10.64 15.18
C TRP A 445 3.61 -11.48 16.07
N LEU A 446 2.74 -12.29 15.47
CA LEU A 446 1.97 -13.31 16.18
C LEU A 446 2.89 -14.30 16.90
N GLU A 447 3.97 -14.76 16.24
CA GLU A 447 4.96 -15.62 16.87
C GLU A 447 5.66 -14.93 18.05
N ALA A 448 6.08 -13.66 17.89
CA ALA A 448 6.68 -12.90 18.97
C ALA A 448 5.73 -12.77 20.18
N ASP A 449 4.46 -12.44 19.96
CA ASP A 449 3.47 -12.34 21.04
C ASP A 449 3.27 -13.68 21.75
N MET A 450 3.05 -14.75 20.98
CA MET A 450 2.81 -16.08 21.56
C MET A 450 4.03 -16.64 22.28
N MET A 451 5.25 -16.28 21.86
CA MET A 451 6.47 -16.57 22.60
C MET A 451 6.50 -15.83 23.95
N ILE A 452 6.25 -14.51 23.97
CA ILE A 452 6.22 -13.73 25.23
C ILE A 452 5.18 -14.31 26.18
N ARG A 453 3.96 -14.58 25.70
CA ARG A 453 2.87 -15.16 26.51
C ARG A 453 3.26 -16.53 27.05
N THR A 454 3.82 -17.39 26.22
CA THR A 454 4.22 -18.75 26.64
C THR A 454 5.31 -18.71 27.70
N GLN A 455 6.38 -17.95 27.45
CA GLN A 455 7.54 -17.90 28.35
C GLN A 455 7.23 -17.22 29.68
N THR A 456 6.32 -16.25 29.67
CA THR A 456 5.91 -15.53 30.88
C THR A 456 4.67 -16.13 31.56
N LYS A 457 4.15 -17.26 31.04
CA LYS A 457 2.91 -17.91 31.52
C LYS A 457 1.72 -16.94 31.53
N GLY A 458 1.61 -16.14 30.47
CA GLY A 458 0.54 -15.16 30.25
C GLY A 458 0.66 -13.88 31.06
N LYS A 459 1.78 -13.66 31.78
CA LYS A 459 1.97 -12.43 32.59
C LYS A 459 2.34 -11.22 31.75
N LYS A 460 2.99 -11.43 30.61
CA LYS A 460 3.31 -10.39 29.63
C LYS A 460 2.88 -10.82 28.23
N SER A 461 2.74 -9.85 27.34
CA SER A 461 2.45 -10.03 25.92
C SER A 461 3.05 -8.88 25.10
N LEU A 462 2.86 -8.92 23.78
CA LEU A 462 3.17 -7.80 22.90
C LEU A 462 2.32 -6.56 23.21
N GLU A 463 1.26 -6.66 24.02
CA GLU A 463 0.50 -5.49 24.47
C GLU A 463 1.26 -4.68 25.53
N ASP A 464 2.10 -5.34 26.35
CA ASP A 464 3.05 -4.62 27.19
C ASP A 464 4.10 -3.89 26.34
N PHE A 465 4.52 -4.50 25.23
CA PHE A 465 5.36 -3.85 24.24
C PHE A 465 4.63 -2.67 23.60
N ALA A 466 3.37 -2.82 23.18
CA ALA A 466 2.59 -1.74 22.57
C ALA A 466 2.52 -0.52 23.49
N LYS A 467 2.19 -0.71 24.77
CA LYS A 467 2.12 0.39 25.76
C LYS A 467 3.46 1.08 25.99
N LEU A 468 4.56 0.32 25.96
CA LEU A 468 5.91 0.87 26.09
C LEU A 468 6.35 1.62 24.82
N PHE A 469 6.16 0.99 23.66
CA PHE A 469 6.71 1.40 22.39
C PHE A 469 5.92 2.56 21.77
N TYR A 470 4.60 2.51 21.87
CA TYR A 470 3.69 3.54 21.36
C TYR A 470 3.28 4.57 22.39
N GLY A 471 3.63 4.38 23.67
CA GLY A 471 3.23 5.25 24.79
C GLY A 471 3.48 6.72 24.48
N ALA A 472 2.41 7.39 24.03
CA ALA A 472 2.38 8.78 23.61
C ALA A 472 1.81 9.63 24.74
N THR A 473 2.02 10.94 24.65
CA THR A 473 1.18 11.86 25.41
C THR A 473 -0.15 11.96 24.68
N ASP A 474 -1.27 11.85 25.39
CA ASP A 474 -2.59 12.00 24.75
C ASP A 474 -2.67 13.37 24.04
N GLY A 475 -3.11 13.37 22.78
CA GLY A 475 -3.13 14.57 21.93
C GLY A 475 -1.82 14.88 21.20
N ASP A 476 -0.74 14.12 21.40
CA ASP A 476 0.53 14.32 20.68
C ASP A 476 0.49 13.68 19.29
N TYR A 477 0.10 14.48 18.29
CA TYR A 477 0.12 14.11 16.87
C TYR A 477 1.44 14.48 16.16
N GLY A 478 2.57 14.53 16.90
CA GLY A 478 3.92 14.64 16.35
C GLY A 478 4.53 13.28 15.98
N GLU A 479 5.74 13.26 15.40
CA GLU A 479 6.41 12.00 15.07
C GLU A 479 7.61 11.68 15.95
N LYS A 480 7.70 10.42 16.37
CA LYS A 480 8.82 9.88 17.14
C LYS A 480 9.44 8.70 16.39
N THR A 481 10.64 8.91 15.87
CA THR A 481 11.31 7.88 15.06
C THR A 481 11.86 6.72 15.87
N TYR A 482 12.10 5.58 15.22
CA TYR A 482 12.79 4.43 15.82
C TYR A 482 13.69 3.69 14.82
N THR A 483 14.68 2.98 15.37
CA THR A 483 15.59 2.11 14.62
C THR A 483 15.34 0.65 15.00
N PHE A 484 15.91 -0.28 14.22
CA PHE A 484 15.89 -1.72 14.54
C PHE A 484 16.46 -2.01 15.95
N ASP A 485 17.55 -1.34 16.32
CA ASP A 485 18.18 -1.55 17.63
C ASP A 485 17.28 -1.08 18.78
N GLN A 486 16.57 0.04 18.60
CA GLN A 486 15.59 0.51 19.58
C GLN A 486 14.42 -0.48 19.71
N LEU A 487 13.90 -0.98 18.59
CA LEU A 487 12.85 -2.00 18.57
C LEU A 487 13.26 -3.26 19.37
N VAL A 488 14.49 -3.74 19.15
CA VAL A 488 15.05 -4.89 19.88
C VAL A 488 15.23 -4.59 21.36
N ALA A 489 15.67 -3.38 21.73
CA ALA A 489 15.84 -2.97 23.12
C ALA A 489 14.49 -2.90 23.86
N ASP A 490 13.45 -2.39 23.21
CA ASP A 490 12.10 -2.29 23.77
C ASP A 490 11.47 -3.67 23.96
N LEU A 491 11.64 -4.59 22.99
CA LEU A 491 11.23 -6.00 23.14
C LEU A 491 11.95 -6.70 24.31
N ASN A 492 13.26 -6.47 24.46
CA ASN A 492 14.05 -7.02 25.57
C ASN A 492 13.60 -6.49 26.95
N SER A 493 13.13 -5.25 27.00
CA SER A 493 12.60 -4.64 28.23
C SER A 493 11.28 -5.31 28.66
N VAL A 494 10.49 -5.79 27.70
CA VAL A 494 9.29 -6.61 27.97
C VAL A 494 9.68 -8.02 28.39
N TYR A 495 10.46 -8.72 27.58
CA TYR A 495 10.94 -10.07 27.89
C TYR A 495 12.36 -10.29 27.33
N PRO A 496 13.37 -10.56 28.16
CA PRO A 496 14.73 -10.81 27.68
C PRO A 496 14.81 -12.05 26.80
N TYR A 497 15.18 -11.85 25.54
CA TYR A 497 15.36 -12.91 24.53
C TYR A 497 16.23 -12.38 23.39
N ASP A 498 16.81 -13.26 22.57
CA ASP A 498 17.58 -12.83 21.40
C ASP A 498 16.64 -12.39 20.25
N TRP A 499 15.94 -11.28 20.47
CA TRP A 499 15.01 -10.69 19.50
C TRP A 499 15.70 -10.26 18.22
N ALA A 500 16.96 -9.83 18.29
CA ALA A 500 17.72 -9.48 17.09
C ALA A 500 17.89 -10.69 16.17
N GLN A 501 18.35 -11.82 16.71
CA GLN A 501 18.49 -13.05 15.92
C GLN A 501 17.13 -13.56 15.42
N PHE A 502 16.11 -13.59 16.29
CA PHE A 502 14.76 -14.01 15.94
C PHE A 502 14.19 -13.26 14.73
N LEU A 503 14.29 -11.93 14.75
CA LEU A 503 13.80 -11.06 13.67
C LEU A 503 14.66 -11.21 12.41
N ARG A 504 15.99 -11.30 12.55
CA ARG A 504 16.89 -11.50 11.39
C ARG A 504 16.61 -12.79 10.64
N ASP A 505 16.39 -13.88 11.36
CA ASP A 505 16.09 -15.18 10.76
C ASP A 505 14.78 -15.19 9.97
N ARG A 506 13.76 -14.46 10.43
CA ARG A 506 12.43 -14.44 9.80
C ARG A 506 12.31 -13.41 8.69
N VAL A 507 12.94 -12.25 8.85
CA VAL A 507 12.74 -11.11 7.94
C VAL A 507 13.82 -11.05 6.85
N TYR A 508 15.07 -11.35 7.18
CA TYR A 508 16.21 -11.07 6.31
C TYR A 508 16.76 -12.32 5.62
N THR A 509 16.23 -13.51 5.94
CA THR A 509 16.69 -14.77 5.38
C THR A 509 15.67 -15.30 4.38
N ALA A 510 16.09 -15.46 3.12
CA ALA A 510 15.30 -16.20 2.14
C ALA A 510 15.23 -17.69 2.53
N ASN A 511 14.17 -18.36 2.11
CA ASN A 511 13.91 -19.77 2.40
C ASN A 511 13.78 -20.08 3.91
N ALA A 512 13.45 -19.08 4.73
CA ALA A 512 13.04 -19.32 6.11
C ALA A 512 11.78 -20.21 6.13
N PRO A 513 11.59 -21.06 7.16
CA PRO A 513 10.32 -21.76 7.36
C PRO A 513 9.14 -20.80 7.38
N ALA A 514 7.95 -21.23 6.95
CA ALA A 514 6.76 -20.40 7.07
C ALA A 514 6.52 -20.05 8.56
N PRO A 515 6.10 -18.81 8.88
CA PRO A 515 5.90 -18.36 10.26
C PRO A 515 4.62 -18.98 10.88
N LEU A 516 4.66 -20.28 11.15
CA LEU A 516 3.54 -21.06 11.69
C LEU A 516 3.64 -21.23 13.22
N ASN A 517 4.83 -21.07 13.80
CA ASN A 517 5.07 -21.35 15.21
C ASN A 517 4.23 -20.47 16.15
N GLY A 518 3.89 -19.24 15.75
CA GLY A 518 2.96 -18.41 16.51
C GLY A 518 1.58 -19.04 16.65
N ILE A 519 1.05 -19.63 15.59
CA ILE A 519 -0.24 -20.33 15.58
C ILE A 519 -0.18 -21.55 16.52
N GLU A 520 0.91 -22.32 16.45
CA GLU A 520 1.16 -23.49 17.28
C GLU A 520 1.23 -23.16 18.78
N LEU A 521 2.04 -22.17 19.15
CA LEU A 521 2.14 -21.64 20.50
C LEU A 521 0.82 -21.02 20.98
N GLY A 522 0.03 -20.48 20.06
CA GLY A 522 -1.31 -19.94 20.29
C GLY A 522 -2.37 -21.00 20.62
N GLY A 523 -2.08 -22.29 20.44
CA GLY A 523 -3.00 -23.40 20.72
C GLY A 523 -3.77 -23.91 19.50
N TYR A 524 -3.29 -23.60 18.30
CA TYR A 524 -3.89 -23.99 17.03
C TYR A 524 -2.87 -24.67 16.12
N LYS A 525 -3.33 -25.28 15.03
CA LYS A 525 -2.47 -25.77 13.93
C LYS A 525 -3.16 -25.48 12.60
N LEU A 526 -2.36 -25.25 11.57
CA LEU A 526 -2.86 -25.19 10.20
C LEU A 526 -3.29 -26.59 9.73
N VAL A 527 -4.51 -26.71 9.22
CA VAL A 527 -5.03 -27.92 8.58
C VAL A 527 -5.72 -27.56 7.27
N TYR A 528 -5.98 -28.55 6.42
CA TYR A 528 -6.73 -28.36 5.18
C TYR A 528 -8.04 -29.14 5.22
N LYS A 529 -9.14 -28.48 4.84
CA LYS A 529 -10.48 -29.07 4.69
C LYS A 529 -10.97 -28.92 3.25
N ASP A 530 -12.05 -29.62 2.90
CA ASP A 530 -12.68 -29.57 1.57
C ASP A 530 -13.66 -28.42 1.38
N GLU A 531 -13.99 -27.70 2.45
CA GLU A 531 -14.83 -26.50 2.42
C GLU A 531 -14.04 -25.24 2.80
N PRO A 532 -14.35 -24.07 2.20
CA PRO A 532 -13.69 -22.81 2.54
C PRO A 532 -13.99 -22.40 3.99
N ASN A 533 -12.98 -21.82 4.65
CA ASN A 533 -13.21 -21.09 5.90
C ASN A 533 -14.07 -19.82 5.67
N PRO A 534 -14.69 -19.22 6.71
CA PRO A 534 -15.57 -18.07 6.53
C PRO A 534 -14.94 -16.89 5.76
N PHE A 535 -13.67 -16.58 6.03
CA PHE A 535 -12.94 -15.50 5.36
C PHE A 535 -12.78 -15.79 3.86
N ARG A 536 -12.30 -16.99 3.55
CA ARG A 536 -12.12 -17.45 2.17
C ARG A 536 -13.44 -17.50 1.40
N LYS A 537 -14.51 -17.95 2.05
CA LYS A 537 -15.87 -17.96 1.50
C LYS A 537 -16.33 -16.54 1.16
N GLY A 538 -16.17 -15.60 2.10
CA GLY A 538 -16.49 -14.19 1.89
C GLY A 538 -15.79 -13.59 0.67
N ILE A 539 -14.47 -13.83 0.54
CA ILE A 539 -13.70 -13.33 -0.62
C ILE A 539 -14.15 -14.00 -1.93
N GLU A 540 -14.40 -15.31 -1.96
CA GLU A 540 -14.92 -15.98 -3.18
C GLU A 540 -16.29 -15.40 -3.59
N GLU A 541 -17.17 -15.15 -2.63
CA GLU A 541 -18.49 -14.56 -2.87
C GLU A 541 -18.41 -13.12 -3.35
N GLN A 542 -17.48 -12.33 -2.81
CA GLN A 542 -17.30 -10.92 -3.16
C GLN A 542 -16.72 -10.76 -4.57
N TYR A 543 -15.62 -11.46 -4.87
CA TYR A 543 -14.86 -11.28 -6.12
C TYR A 543 -15.20 -12.29 -7.21
N LYS A 544 -16.19 -13.16 -6.98
CA LYS A 544 -16.73 -14.13 -7.97
C LYS A 544 -15.66 -15.01 -8.60
N TYR A 545 -14.76 -15.54 -7.78
CA TYR A 545 -13.77 -16.52 -8.23
C TYR A 545 -13.73 -17.75 -7.32
N LEU A 546 -13.32 -18.87 -7.91
CA LEU A 546 -13.03 -20.14 -7.27
C LEU A 546 -11.54 -20.21 -6.94
N TYR A 547 -11.19 -20.32 -5.66
CA TYR A 547 -9.80 -20.35 -5.21
C TYR A 547 -9.30 -21.79 -5.07
N LEU A 548 -8.53 -22.26 -6.06
CA LEU A 548 -7.98 -23.62 -6.10
C LEU A 548 -6.48 -23.66 -5.82
N ARG A 549 -5.91 -22.62 -5.20
CA ARG A 549 -4.47 -22.51 -4.93
C ARG A 549 -3.90 -23.79 -4.30
N TYR A 550 -4.57 -24.34 -3.28
CA TYR A 550 -4.11 -25.53 -2.56
C TYR A 550 -4.57 -26.85 -3.15
N SER A 551 -5.45 -26.80 -4.15
CA SER A 551 -5.91 -27.97 -4.89
C SER A 551 -5.13 -28.09 -6.20
N LEU A 552 -5.47 -27.28 -7.19
CA LEU A 552 -4.89 -27.32 -8.53
C LEU A 552 -3.82 -26.23 -8.77
N GLY A 553 -3.52 -25.37 -7.80
CA GLY A 553 -2.51 -24.32 -7.97
C GLY A 553 -2.99 -23.14 -8.83
N MET A 554 -4.28 -22.83 -8.85
CA MET A 554 -4.83 -21.73 -9.66
C MET A 554 -6.06 -21.06 -9.04
N SER A 555 -6.44 -19.90 -9.58
CA SER A 555 -7.70 -19.21 -9.31
C SER A 555 -8.47 -19.01 -10.62
N VAL A 556 -9.79 -19.19 -10.59
CA VAL A 556 -10.64 -19.18 -11.80
C VAL A 556 -11.90 -18.36 -11.55
N THR A 557 -12.29 -17.47 -12.48
CA THR A 557 -13.55 -16.70 -12.36
C THR A 557 -14.79 -17.56 -12.60
N SER A 558 -15.99 -16.99 -12.40
CA SER A 558 -17.26 -17.61 -12.78
C SER A 558 -17.37 -17.97 -14.26
N GLU A 559 -16.64 -17.26 -15.13
CA GLU A 559 -16.60 -17.47 -16.59
C GLU A 559 -15.47 -18.40 -17.03
N GLY A 560 -14.75 -19.04 -16.10
CA GLY A 560 -13.67 -19.97 -16.43
C GLY A 560 -12.33 -19.31 -16.68
N LYS A 561 -12.21 -17.98 -16.55
CA LYS A 561 -10.93 -17.29 -16.76
C LYS A 561 -9.95 -17.58 -15.64
N VAL A 562 -8.76 -18.07 -15.98
CA VAL A 562 -7.66 -18.27 -15.05
C VAL A 562 -7.04 -16.90 -14.72
N THR A 563 -7.06 -16.51 -13.46
CA THR A 563 -6.59 -15.19 -12.99
C THR A 563 -5.27 -15.27 -12.23
N GLY A 564 -4.98 -16.40 -11.60
CA GLY A 564 -3.72 -16.63 -10.88
C GLY A 564 -3.27 -18.07 -10.99
N VAL A 565 -1.95 -18.28 -11.03
CA VAL A 565 -1.31 -19.59 -11.06
C VAL A 565 -0.12 -19.61 -10.11
N VAL A 566 -0.01 -20.68 -9.32
CA VAL A 566 1.14 -20.93 -8.44
C VAL A 566 2.31 -21.38 -9.29
N TRP A 567 3.42 -20.66 -9.21
CA TRP A 567 4.66 -21.00 -9.89
C TRP A 567 5.15 -22.40 -9.51
N ASP A 568 5.54 -23.20 -10.50
CA ASP A 568 5.90 -24.62 -10.36
C ASP A 568 4.82 -25.49 -9.67
N GLY A 569 3.59 -24.98 -9.53
CA GLY A 569 2.44 -25.69 -9.01
C GLY A 569 1.77 -26.60 -10.04
N ILE A 570 0.70 -27.30 -9.63
CA ILE A 570 0.00 -28.28 -10.48
C ILE A 570 -0.48 -27.66 -11.80
N ALA A 571 -1.19 -26.53 -11.75
CA ALA A 571 -1.64 -25.80 -12.93
C ALA A 571 -0.47 -25.41 -13.84
N PHE A 572 0.59 -24.81 -13.27
CA PHE A 572 1.78 -24.38 -14.00
C PHE A 572 2.46 -25.55 -14.72
N ASN A 573 2.65 -26.68 -14.05
CA ASN A 573 3.28 -27.88 -14.63
C ASN A 573 2.43 -28.57 -15.70
N ASN A 574 1.17 -28.15 -15.86
CA ASN A 574 0.27 -28.55 -16.93
C ASN A 574 0.06 -27.43 -17.98
N ASP A 575 0.98 -26.47 -18.02
CA ASP A 575 1.00 -25.25 -18.87
C ASP A 575 -0.24 -24.36 -18.73
N ILE A 576 -0.96 -24.48 -17.61
CA ILE A 576 -2.09 -23.61 -17.29
C ILE A 576 -1.52 -22.30 -16.74
N VAL A 577 -1.87 -21.18 -17.36
CA VAL A 577 -1.37 -19.85 -17.01
C VAL A 577 -2.49 -18.81 -16.99
N SER A 578 -2.28 -17.71 -16.26
CA SER A 578 -3.23 -16.59 -16.24
C SER A 578 -3.52 -16.07 -17.65
N GLY A 579 -4.79 -15.71 -17.89
CA GLY A 579 -5.29 -15.25 -19.18
C GLY A 579 -5.90 -16.33 -20.08
N GLN A 580 -5.76 -17.61 -19.72
CA GLN A 580 -6.48 -18.72 -20.34
C GLN A 580 -7.91 -18.83 -19.81
N THR A 581 -8.79 -19.50 -20.56
CA THR A 581 -10.17 -19.82 -20.15
C THR A 581 -10.37 -21.33 -20.10
N ILE A 582 -10.94 -21.84 -19.03
CA ILE A 582 -11.41 -23.23 -18.90
C ILE A 582 -12.84 -23.27 -19.42
N GLU A 583 -13.05 -23.91 -20.57
CA GLU A 583 -14.34 -23.97 -21.27
C GLU A 583 -15.16 -25.19 -20.84
N ALA A 584 -14.47 -26.30 -20.52
CA ALA A 584 -15.11 -27.53 -20.06
C ALA A 584 -14.26 -28.30 -19.04
N VAL A 585 -14.92 -29.05 -18.17
CA VAL A 585 -14.34 -29.96 -17.18
C VAL A 585 -14.98 -31.34 -17.37
N ASN A 586 -14.18 -32.36 -17.64
CA ASN A 586 -14.64 -33.74 -17.89
C ASN A 586 -15.77 -33.82 -18.93
N GLY A 587 -15.66 -33.03 -20.01
CA GLY A 587 -16.64 -32.98 -21.09
C GLY A 587 -17.94 -32.22 -20.79
N LYS A 588 -18.06 -31.56 -19.63
CA LYS A 588 -19.17 -30.67 -19.27
C LYS A 588 -18.73 -29.21 -19.33
N GLU A 589 -19.62 -28.30 -19.71
CA GLU A 589 -19.37 -26.85 -19.66
C GLU A 589 -18.85 -26.43 -18.28
N TYR A 590 -17.87 -25.52 -18.26
CA TYR A 590 -17.29 -25.05 -17.02
C TYR A 590 -18.35 -24.35 -16.16
N SER A 591 -18.40 -24.75 -14.89
CA SER A 591 -18.90 -23.93 -13.80
C SER A 591 -18.04 -24.21 -12.57
N ALA A 592 -18.09 -23.30 -11.59
CA ALA A 592 -17.38 -23.52 -10.33
C ALA A 592 -17.81 -24.83 -9.64
N ASP A 593 -19.10 -25.19 -9.73
CA ASP A 593 -19.63 -26.42 -9.14
C ASP A 593 -19.17 -27.66 -9.90
N VAL A 594 -19.18 -27.65 -11.23
CA VAL A 594 -18.67 -28.76 -12.05
C VAL A 594 -17.18 -28.98 -11.77
N MET A 595 -16.39 -27.90 -11.63
CA MET A 595 -14.99 -27.99 -11.25
C MET A 595 -14.81 -28.60 -9.85
N LYS A 596 -15.59 -28.15 -8.86
CA LYS A 596 -15.57 -28.70 -7.49
C LYS A 596 -15.95 -30.18 -7.45
N GLU A 597 -16.96 -30.60 -8.21
CA GLU A 597 -17.36 -32.01 -8.35
C GLU A 597 -16.23 -32.86 -8.91
N ALA A 598 -15.58 -32.40 -9.99
CA ALA A 598 -14.47 -33.10 -10.62
C ALA A 598 -13.28 -33.27 -9.65
N ILE A 599 -12.90 -32.19 -8.96
CA ILE A 599 -11.82 -32.23 -7.96
C ILE A 599 -12.18 -33.16 -6.79
N THR A 600 -13.43 -33.16 -6.34
CA THR A 600 -13.89 -34.04 -5.27
C THR A 600 -13.84 -35.51 -5.68
N ALA A 601 -14.35 -35.85 -6.87
CA ALA A 601 -14.32 -37.20 -7.41
C ALA A 601 -12.89 -37.72 -7.66
N ALA A 602 -11.93 -36.82 -7.91
CA ALA A 602 -10.54 -37.18 -8.12
C ALA A 602 -9.88 -37.81 -6.86
N LYS A 603 -10.43 -37.58 -5.65
CA LYS A 603 -10.03 -38.32 -4.43
C LYS A 603 -10.12 -39.84 -4.61
N ASP A 604 -11.10 -40.30 -5.39
CA ASP A 604 -11.39 -41.71 -5.65
C ASP A 604 -10.81 -42.19 -7.00
N GLY A 605 -9.89 -41.42 -7.60
CA GLY A 605 -9.19 -41.78 -8.84
C GLY A 605 -9.90 -41.40 -10.13
N ALA A 606 -10.98 -40.59 -10.07
CA ALA A 606 -11.58 -40.02 -11.27
C ALA A 606 -10.61 -39.03 -11.95
N PRO A 607 -10.54 -38.98 -13.29
CA PRO A 607 -9.68 -38.02 -13.98
C PRO A 607 -10.21 -36.58 -13.86
N ILE A 608 -9.29 -35.62 -13.93
CA ILE A 608 -9.61 -34.20 -14.16
C ILE A 608 -9.10 -33.85 -15.56
N GLU A 609 -10.00 -33.66 -16.50
CA GLU A 609 -9.72 -33.25 -17.86
C GLU A 609 -10.30 -31.86 -18.11
N LEU A 610 -9.46 -30.91 -18.49
CA LEU A 610 -9.86 -29.52 -18.76
C LEU A 610 -9.74 -29.22 -20.24
N LEU A 611 -10.81 -28.71 -20.86
CA LEU A 611 -10.73 -28.05 -22.16
C LEU A 611 -10.36 -26.59 -21.92
N ILE A 612 -9.16 -26.21 -22.34
CA ILE A 612 -8.60 -24.88 -22.12
C ILE A 612 -8.53 -24.16 -23.46
N LYS A 613 -9.01 -22.93 -23.48
CA LYS A 613 -8.88 -21.99 -24.58
C LYS A 613 -7.79 -20.96 -24.27
N ARG A 614 -6.96 -20.67 -25.26
CA ARG A 614 -6.06 -19.53 -25.29
C ARG A 614 -6.14 -18.91 -26.67
N ASP A 615 -6.51 -17.64 -26.74
CA ASP A 615 -6.78 -16.97 -28.02
C ASP A 615 -7.80 -17.78 -28.83
N ASP A 616 -7.47 -18.22 -30.04
CA ASP A 616 -8.34 -19.07 -30.88
C ASP A 616 -8.05 -20.58 -30.75
N ASP A 617 -7.06 -20.97 -29.93
CA ASP A 617 -6.61 -22.34 -29.80
C ASP A 617 -7.24 -23.03 -28.60
N TYR A 618 -7.67 -24.28 -28.81
CA TYR A 618 -8.19 -25.18 -27.79
C TYR A 618 -7.22 -26.31 -27.54
N ARG A 619 -7.04 -26.67 -26.27
CA ARG A 619 -6.28 -27.85 -25.87
C ARG A 619 -6.96 -28.56 -24.72
N THR A 620 -6.90 -29.88 -24.74
CA THR A 620 -7.34 -30.71 -23.63
C THR A 620 -6.15 -31.03 -22.74
N VAL A 621 -6.29 -30.82 -21.43
CA VAL A 621 -5.26 -31.05 -20.43
C VAL A 621 -5.78 -32.03 -19.39
N SER A 622 -5.10 -33.16 -19.23
CA SER A 622 -5.38 -34.12 -18.15
C SER A 622 -4.50 -33.82 -16.96
N ILE A 623 -5.10 -33.54 -15.80
CA ILE A 623 -4.39 -33.22 -14.56
C ILE A 623 -4.35 -34.47 -13.67
N ASP A 624 -3.15 -34.90 -13.32
CA ASP A 624 -2.92 -35.95 -12.31
C ASP A 624 -2.96 -35.34 -10.89
N TYR A 625 -4.15 -35.32 -10.29
CA TYR A 625 -4.37 -34.80 -8.94
C TYR A 625 -5.45 -35.60 -8.21
N THR A 626 -5.13 -36.07 -7.00
CA THR A 626 -6.05 -36.88 -6.16
C THR A 626 -6.28 -36.29 -4.76
N GLY A 627 -5.78 -35.07 -4.50
CA GLY A 627 -5.84 -34.45 -3.16
C GLY A 627 -7.21 -33.89 -2.78
N GLY A 628 -8.15 -33.78 -3.72
CA GLY A 628 -9.47 -33.20 -3.51
C GLY A 628 -9.48 -31.69 -3.26
N LEU A 629 -10.63 -31.15 -2.85
CA LEU A 629 -10.71 -29.74 -2.47
C LEU A 629 -9.90 -29.49 -1.19
N ARG A 630 -9.14 -28.40 -1.19
CA ARG A 630 -8.28 -27.99 -0.07
C ARG A 630 -8.39 -26.49 0.20
N TYR A 631 -8.77 -26.18 1.42
CA TYR A 631 -8.87 -24.84 1.98
C TYR A 631 -8.22 -24.82 3.37
N PRO A 632 -7.44 -23.78 3.71
CA PRO A 632 -6.73 -23.71 4.97
C PRO A 632 -7.69 -23.37 6.11
N TRP A 633 -7.49 -24.01 7.26
CA TRP A 633 -8.23 -23.78 8.50
C TRP A 633 -7.27 -23.80 9.68
N LEU A 634 -7.62 -23.12 10.76
CA LEU A 634 -7.00 -23.32 12.06
C LEU A 634 -7.82 -24.29 12.91
N GLU A 635 -7.19 -25.36 13.40
CA GLU A 635 -7.79 -26.33 14.31
C GLU A 635 -7.12 -26.27 15.67
N LYS A 636 -7.90 -26.27 16.75
CA LYS A 636 -7.37 -26.28 18.12
C LYS A 636 -6.54 -27.54 18.38
N THR A 637 -5.40 -27.38 19.04
CA THR A 637 -4.50 -28.51 19.39
C THR A 637 -4.81 -29.11 20.76
N ALA A 638 -5.54 -28.41 21.63
CA ALA A 638 -5.92 -28.88 22.95
C ALA A 638 -7.34 -28.43 23.35
N LYS A 639 -7.91 -29.07 24.37
CA LYS A 639 -9.17 -28.65 25.00
C LYS A 639 -8.93 -27.41 25.86
N GLY A 640 -9.81 -26.42 25.77
CA GLY A 640 -9.74 -25.18 26.53
C GLY A 640 -9.37 -23.97 25.66
N GLU A 641 -9.06 -22.86 26.33
CA GLU A 641 -8.62 -21.61 25.70
C GLU A 641 -7.09 -21.55 25.63
N GLY A 642 -6.57 -21.44 24.41
CA GLY A 642 -5.18 -21.10 24.12
C GLY A 642 -4.90 -19.61 24.26
N TYR A 643 -3.66 -19.20 24.00
CA TYR A 643 -3.31 -17.79 24.03
C TYR A 643 -3.88 -17.01 22.85
N LEU A 644 -4.04 -17.64 21.67
CA LEU A 644 -4.71 -17.00 20.54
C LEU A 644 -6.20 -16.77 20.82
N ASP A 645 -6.87 -17.71 21.52
CA ASP A 645 -8.26 -17.49 21.98
C ASP A 645 -8.38 -16.24 22.85
N LYS A 646 -7.43 -16.06 23.79
CA LYS A 646 -7.39 -14.92 24.72
C LYS A 646 -6.97 -13.62 24.04
N LEU A 647 -6.13 -13.69 23.02
CA LEU A 647 -5.73 -12.54 22.22
C LEU A 647 -6.96 -11.95 21.50
N LEU A 648 -7.85 -12.79 20.97
CA LEU A 648 -9.03 -12.37 20.21
C LEU A 648 -10.26 -12.09 21.09
N ALA A 649 -10.20 -12.37 22.40
CA ALA A 649 -11.31 -12.12 23.31
C ALA A 649 -11.41 -10.64 23.72
N PRO A 650 -12.62 -10.03 23.73
CA PRO A 650 -12.82 -8.65 24.18
C PRO A 650 -12.20 -8.37 25.54
N LYS A 651 -11.61 -7.17 25.71
CA LYS A 651 -11.07 -6.72 27.01
C LYS A 651 -12.01 -5.79 27.76
N ARG A 652 -12.92 -5.14 27.06
CA ARG A 652 -14.01 -4.37 27.69
C ARG A 652 -14.86 -5.29 28.58
N LYS A 653 -15.36 -4.74 29.67
CA LYS A 653 -16.15 -5.47 30.68
C LYS A 653 -17.64 -5.35 30.46
#